data_AF-A0A948B1P4-F1
#
_entry.id   AF-A0A948B1P4-F1
#
_cell.length_a   1.000
_cell.length_b   1.000
_cell.length_c   1.000
_cell.angle_alpha   90.00
_cell.angle_beta   90.00
_cell.angle_gamma   90.00
#
_symmetry.space_group_name_H-M   'P 1'
#
loop_
_entity.id
_entity.type
_entity.pdbx_description
1 polymer ?
#
loop_
_entity_poly.entity_id
_entity_poly.type
_entity_poly.pdbx_seq_one_letter_code
_entity_poly.pdbx_strand_id
1 'polypeptide(L)'
;MQNKIILFCYAYIVGLVIAKLAPVEARFLPAFWVLTGIGLAVSAAWALVRWLRTSDESEERSSRVRIAWAGLVTLTFIVMGYTRYISADTVPDQRTGLVRITDGQAAYQQEIALPDASRLRLVKREDLGEDIQLRIHGELDARLPVLDENGLPTMDARARWRFNLARVPQESEIVTIQASDPVGTDYLVSQPFSRITRIELVAPKNTAQTMRGGVVALYRVSNHIGSFARVSRQSAPVTILGRITQDPFVYGFQTRLTVTPAYVQTASGGTFFKVEGGDILVTIKPDLVGYEAFARTEAYGSDMVVQGSLTLARTASNPGGFNDRRFRQNYNMYGMMSVMQDRDSKAAPLNKVGPAGGPPRHGNRLVEFSLGLRDRMLRVMKLTIPFPQSAFLGGVTLGLRYGLQSTQCLFGGQHGPLEPEESNGTGAVAPAEGCEEYIADEFKMAGVNHVLAVSGLHVTIITAMLVGLCAMLRLHKQVFVPLIIMALIIFAIITGARPSVLRAVIMHALFLLTWAYMAGNIRSSALLGVPVAAFLILLQNPLVLVDPSFTLSFGAILSLVLITTPAFDLFSHLRGNTFLAAGLLVLFFTGVGILKWPLLVTPQFLLPAGLVAFGVMMGAARLEKRGIRLIGGFGYTDIPPGVAKFMAAQVAIQVGMMLPLSLYYFCRWPFAGAYANFIALPLIGIVVQLGAMAGLLGLIPGVGLYIALMLSAANWLFSTAFLWLAHISALIFPYPAIRRPTERFLVVYYLLCGIWIWNKPLRQWLTAWSERRGWSGRKASSIGMACLVLLVTTPLWFGARPKRAPGLEVTVLSVQYGSSILVQTPGGKNILVDAGMVEHDRGRRNESERTILNFLSHKWVRQLDALVITSPRPERGAGAAYILRNAWVKNLYLPAGLVGVEKSWTADDIMTRLAGSGSDQYGPGLAETLRDEYAGNPAHPRRVSLAGILETRRDTIWNRWAGTVVHVAPLKAGEVLAEETIDGKTFRLEVLHPGDAQWTEFPMENNSAVLRLSYGDFAMLITSDLHFAGQRELAESVAPDKLRAQVLVVPDHGIAQPRTSPNLMKGATEAALASDLGALLDKVAPEKAIFEFGNPRPALGTANRDALQTFELTWRFVESRVGARNCYNTDQDSALFIHSDGQGYTLSTQAEANRAEGGGEESVDEIDMAF
;
A
#
# COMPACT_ATOMS: atom_id res chain seq x y z
N MET A 1 -7.44 28.13 -29.50
CA MET A 1 -7.67 26.67 -29.57
C MET A 1 -7.11 25.96 -28.34
N GLN A 2 -5.84 26.16 -27.99
CA GLN A 2 -5.17 25.54 -26.82
C GLN A 2 -5.96 25.66 -25.50
N ASN A 3 -6.40 26.86 -25.11
CA ASN A 3 -7.17 27.07 -23.86
C ASN A 3 -8.49 26.27 -23.81
N LYS A 4 -9.10 25.97 -24.97
CA LYS A 4 -10.35 25.19 -25.03
C LYS A 4 -10.10 23.70 -24.77
N ILE A 5 -9.02 23.14 -25.33
CA ILE A 5 -8.61 21.74 -25.10
C ILE A 5 -8.29 21.53 -23.61
N ILE A 6 -7.53 22.45 -23.03
CA ILE A 6 -7.16 22.42 -21.62
C ILE A 6 -8.41 22.41 -20.72
N LEU A 7 -9.39 23.27 -21.02
CA LEU A 7 -10.65 23.32 -20.30
C LEU A 7 -11.42 21.99 -20.37
N PHE A 8 -11.49 21.35 -21.55
CA PHE A 8 -12.18 20.06 -21.73
C PHE A 8 -11.53 18.93 -20.93
N CYS A 9 -10.20 18.84 -20.95
CA CYS A 9 -9.47 17.85 -20.17
C CYS A 9 -9.70 18.04 -18.67
N TYR A 10 -9.65 19.29 -18.17
CA TYR A 10 -9.94 19.55 -16.76
C TYR A 10 -11.39 19.25 -16.39
N ALA A 11 -12.36 19.58 -17.24
CA ALA A 11 -13.78 19.26 -17.02
C ALA A 11 -14.01 17.75 -16.85
N TYR A 12 -13.37 16.92 -17.68
CA TYR A 12 -13.39 15.47 -17.54
C TYR A 12 -12.83 14.99 -16.20
N ILE A 13 -11.66 15.51 -15.80
CA ILE A 13 -11.02 15.17 -14.53
C ILE A 13 -11.90 15.60 -13.34
N VAL A 14 -12.51 16.79 -13.42
CA VAL A 14 -13.48 17.26 -12.42
C VAL A 14 -14.67 16.30 -12.32
N GLY A 15 -15.19 15.81 -13.45
CA GLY A 15 -16.23 14.78 -13.47
C GLY A 15 -15.85 13.50 -12.71
N LEU A 16 -14.62 13.02 -12.89
CA LEU A 16 -14.08 11.87 -12.14
C LEU A 16 -13.99 12.14 -10.64
N VAL A 17 -13.50 13.32 -10.26
CA VAL A 17 -13.38 13.72 -8.85
C VAL A 17 -14.76 13.83 -8.20
N ILE A 18 -15.74 14.43 -8.90
CA ILE A 18 -17.12 14.52 -8.41
C ILE A 18 -17.73 13.13 -8.22
N ALA A 19 -17.58 12.22 -9.19
CA ALA A 19 -18.09 10.86 -9.07
C ALA A 19 -17.53 10.10 -7.87
N LYS A 20 -16.26 10.36 -7.55
CA LYS A 20 -15.63 9.78 -6.37
C LYS A 20 -16.14 10.40 -5.06
N LEU A 21 -16.40 11.71 -5.05
CA LEU A 21 -16.83 12.43 -3.83
C LEU A 21 -18.32 12.25 -3.55
N ALA A 22 -19.14 11.99 -4.56
CA ALA A 22 -20.57 11.78 -4.47
C ALA A 22 -20.97 10.62 -5.38
N PRO A 23 -20.72 9.35 -4.97
CA PRO A 23 -21.11 8.19 -5.77
C PRO A 23 -22.63 8.08 -5.87
N VAL A 24 -23.10 7.58 -7.01
CA VAL A 24 -24.53 7.33 -7.28
C VAL A 24 -24.68 5.87 -7.68
N GLU A 25 -25.83 5.27 -7.32
CA GLU A 25 -26.14 3.87 -7.64
C GLU A 25 -25.97 3.55 -9.13
N ALA A 26 -25.42 2.36 -9.42
CA ALA A 26 -25.13 1.90 -10.79
C ALA A 26 -26.39 1.82 -11.68
N ARG A 27 -27.60 1.77 -11.10
CA ARG A 27 -28.88 1.79 -11.84
C ARG A 27 -29.04 3.03 -12.74
N PHE A 28 -28.38 4.14 -12.42
CA PHE A 28 -28.45 5.38 -13.20
C PHE A 28 -27.43 5.42 -14.37
N LEU A 29 -26.54 4.43 -14.48
CA LEU A 29 -25.49 4.37 -15.50
C LEU A 29 -26.04 4.46 -16.95
N PRO A 30 -27.15 3.79 -17.34
CA PRO A 30 -27.70 3.91 -18.69
C PRO A 30 -28.14 5.35 -19.02
N ALA A 31 -28.74 6.06 -18.07
CA ALA A 31 -29.16 7.45 -18.26
C ALA A 31 -27.94 8.37 -18.48
N PHE A 32 -26.87 8.17 -17.72
CA PHE A 32 -25.63 8.92 -17.90
C PHE A 32 -24.93 8.64 -19.23
N TRP A 33 -24.99 7.41 -19.74
CA TRP A 33 -24.51 7.07 -21.09
C TRP A 33 -25.27 7.83 -22.18
N VAL A 34 -26.61 7.86 -22.07
CA VAL A 34 -27.46 8.61 -23.02
C VAL A 34 -27.14 10.11 -22.97
N LEU A 35 -27.05 10.69 -21.77
CA LEU A 35 -26.69 12.11 -21.60
C LEU A 35 -25.31 12.44 -22.20
N THR A 36 -24.32 11.57 -21.96
CA THR A 36 -22.97 11.70 -22.53
C THR A 36 -23.02 11.64 -24.06
N GLY A 37 -23.74 10.67 -24.62
CA GLY A 37 -23.91 10.49 -26.06
C GLY A 37 -24.57 11.71 -26.73
N ILE A 38 -25.68 12.20 -26.15
CA ILE A 38 -26.38 13.40 -26.62
C ILE A 38 -25.44 14.61 -26.55
N GLY A 39 -24.75 14.82 -25.43
CA GLY A 39 -23.83 15.94 -25.26
C GLY A 39 -22.70 15.93 -26.29
N LEU A 40 -22.10 14.76 -26.55
CA LEU A 40 -21.05 14.60 -27.57
C LEU A 40 -21.60 14.84 -28.99
N ALA A 41 -22.78 14.31 -29.31
CA ALA A 41 -23.42 14.50 -30.61
C ALA A 41 -23.76 15.98 -30.88
N VAL A 42 -24.35 16.67 -29.91
CA VAL A 42 -24.66 18.12 -30.00
C VAL A 42 -23.37 18.93 -30.14
N SER A 43 -22.33 18.57 -29.39
CA SER A 43 -21.01 19.23 -29.47
C SER A 43 -20.37 19.06 -30.85
N ALA A 44 -20.42 17.84 -31.41
CA ALA A 44 -19.91 17.53 -32.73
C ALA A 44 -20.70 18.23 -33.85
N ALA A 45 -22.03 18.19 -33.79
CA ALA A 45 -22.91 18.88 -34.73
C ALA A 45 -22.64 20.39 -34.73
N TRP A 46 -22.45 20.99 -33.55
CA TRP A 46 -22.14 22.41 -33.44
C TRP A 46 -20.74 22.77 -33.99
N ALA A 47 -19.74 21.92 -33.75
CA ALA A 47 -18.41 22.08 -34.33
C ALA A 47 -18.46 21.98 -35.87
N LEU A 48 -19.27 21.07 -36.41
CA LEU A 48 -19.51 20.91 -37.85
C LEU A 48 -20.23 22.13 -38.44
N VAL A 49 -21.32 22.60 -37.83
CA VAL A 49 -22.04 23.81 -38.27
C VAL A 49 -21.13 25.05 -38.26
N ARG A 50 -20.25 25.16 -37.27
CA ARG A 50 -19.26 26.24 -37.20
C ARG A 50 -18.14 26.10 -38.24
N TRP A 51 -17.73 24.88 -38.55
CA TRP A 51 -16.76 24.62 -39.61
C TRP A 51 -17.34 24.92 -41.00
N LEU A 52 -18.63 24.63 -41.20
CA LEU A 52 -19.37 24.89 -42.44
C LEU A 52 -19.79 26.36 -42.61
N ARG A 53 -19.98 27.12 -41.53
CA ARG A 53 -20.27 28.57 -41.59
C ARG A 53 -18.99 29.40 -41.60
N THR A 54 -18.50 29.71 -42.79
CA THR A 54 -17.54 30.81 -43.01
C THR A 54 -18.27 32.16 -42.96
N SER A 55 -17.76 33.10 -42.16
CA SER A 55 -17.97 34.57 -42.21
C SER A 55 -19.39 35.03 -42.59
N ASP A 56 -20.25 35.41 -41.66
CA ASP A 56 -20.37 36.78 -41.16
C ASP A 56 -21.52 36.77 -40.14
N GLU A 57 -21.38 37.35 -38.94
CA GLU A 57 -22.52 37.88 -38.13
C GLU A 57 -22.08 38.35 -36.72
N SER A 58 -22.66 39.50 -36.34
CA SER A 58 -22.46 40.34 -35.13
C SER A 58 -21.76 39.74 -33.89
N GLU A 59 -20.72 40.43 -33.41
CA GLU A 59 -19.88 40.05 -32.27
C GLU A 59 -20.63 39.85 -30.94
N GLU A 60 -21.76 40.53 -30.73
CA GLU A 60 -22.44 40.54 -29.43
C GLU A 60 -23.35 39.32 -29.20
N ARG A 61 -24.14 38.90 -30.21
CA ARG A 61 -24.97 37.66 -30.16
C ARG A 61 -24.09 36.40 -30.20
N SER A 62 -22.93 36.50 -30.86
CA SER A 62 -21.87 35.49 -30.93
C SER A 62 -21.27 35.16 -29.55
N SER A 63 -21.20 36.12 -28.62
CA SER A 63 -20.60 35.92 -27.29
C SER A 63 -21.44 35.00 -26.39
N ARG A 64 -22.75 35.25 -26.25
CA ARG A 64 -23.67 34.45 -25.42
C ARG A 64 -23.78 33.01 -25.91
N VAL A 65 -23.85 32.82 -27.23
CA VAL A 65 -23.91 31.48 -27.84
C VAL A 65 -22.60 30.72 -27.65
N ARG A 66 -21.44 31.40 -27.73
CA ARG A 66 -20.13 30.78 -27.42
C ARG A 66 -20.01 30.36 -25.95
N ILE A 67 -20.54 31.16 -25.02
CA ILE A 67 -20.55 30.86 -23.59
C ILE A 67 -21.47 29.66 -23.31
N ALA A 68 -22.68 29.65 -23.88
CA ALA A 68 -23.63 28.54 -23.73
C ALA A 68 -23.05 27.23 -24.29
N TRP A 69 -22.40 27.27 -25.46
CA TRP A 69 -21.72 26.10 -26.02
C TRP A 69 -20.55 25.65 -25.15
N ALA A 70 -19.69 26.57 -24.68
CA ALA A 70 -18.59 26.22 -23.79
C ALA A 70 -19.10 25.58 -22.47
N GLY A 71 -20.21 26.08 -21.93
CA GLY A 71 -20.90 25.49 -20.78
C GLY A 71 -21.42 24.08 -21.07
N LEU A 72 -22.09 23.88 -22.20
CA LEU A 72 -22.62 22.57 -22.61
C LEU A 72 -21.51 21.53 -22.79
N VAL A 73 -20.42 21.89 -23.46
CA VAL A 73 -19.27 20.98 -23.65
C VAL A 73 -18.62 20.67 -22.30
N THR A 74 -18.43 21.68 -21.46
CA THR A 74 -17.87 21.48 -20.11
C THR A 74 -18.74 20.50 -19.31
N LEU A 75 -20.07 20.69 -19.31
CA LEU A 75 -21.02 19.79 -18.66
C LEU A 75 -20.96 18.38 -19.26
N THR A 76 -20.91 18.25 -20.58
CA THR A 76 -20.79 16.97 -21.27
C THR A 76 -19.56 16.19 -20.81
N PHE A 77 -18.40 16.85 -20.73
CA PHE A 77 -17.17 16.20 -20.30
C PHE A 77 -17.17 15.88 -18.79
N ILE A 78 -17.80 16.70 -17.95
CA ILE A 78 -18.04 16.37 -16.53
C ILE A 78 -18.88 15.08 -16.42
N VAL A 79 -20.01 15.01 -17.14
CA VAL A 79 -20.89 13.82 -17.15
C VAL A 79 -20.17 12.62 -17.75
N MET A 80 -19.36 12.80 -18.79
CA MET A 80 -18.54 11.75 -19.39
C MET A 80 -17.53 11.18 -18.39
N GLY A 81 -16.82 12.04 -17.66
CA GLY A 81 -15.91 11.62 -16.58
C GLY A 81 -16.68 10.82 -15.53
N TYR A 82 -17.82 11.36 -15.09
CA TYR A 82 -18.67 10.70 -14.11
C TYR A 82 -19.13 9.30 -14.54
N THR A 83 -19.65 9.19 -15.76
CA THR A 83 -20.09 7.91 -16.37
C THR A 83 -18.94 6.91 -16.43
N ARG A 84 -17.74 7.36 -16.83
CA ARG A 84 -16.55 6.52 -16.92
C ARG A 84 -16.13 5.98 -15.56
N TYR A 85 -16.17 6.80 -14.51
CA TYR A 85 -15.84 6.36 -13.16
C TYR A 85 -16.77 5.24 -12.68
N ILE A 86 -18.10 5.44 -12.76
CA ILE A 86 -19.07 4.41 -12.31
C ILE A 86 -18.88 3.10 -13.09
N SER A 87 -18.67 3.18 -14.41
CA SER A 87 -18.49 2.00 -15.26
C SER A 87 -17.25 1.17 -14.93
N ALA A 88 -16.25 1.78 -14.28
CA ALA A 88 -15.02 1.09 -13.90
C ALA A 88 -15.15 0.37 -12.54
N ASP A 89 -16.08 0.80 -11.69
CA ASP A 89 -16.22 0.31 -10.31
C ASP A 89 -17.23 -0.85 -10.20
N THR A 90 -18.17 -0.99 -11.14
CA THR A 90 -19.24 -2.01 -11.06
C THR A 90 -19.58 -2.66 -12.40
N VAL A 91 -19.70 -3.99 -12.42
CA VAL A 91 -20.55 -4.70 -13.38
C VAL A 91 -21.88 -4.92 -12.66
N PRO A 92 -22.90 -4.08 -12.89
CA PRO A 92 -24.11 -4.14 -12.08
C PRO A 92 -24.83 -5.48 -12.31
N ASP A 93 -25.34 -6.04 -11.22
CA ASP A 93 -26.28 -7.13 -11.29
C ASP A 93 -27.52 -6.72 -12.09
N GLN A 94 -28.00 -7.65 -12.90
CA GLN A 94 -29.11 -7.39 -13.80
C GLN A 94 -30.37 -7.97 -13.22
N ARG A 95 -31.41 -7.14 -13.06
CA ARG A 95 -32.74 -7.66 -12.72
C ARG A 95 -33.25 -8.50 -13.89
N THR A 96 -33.53 -9.76 -13.63
CA THR A 96 -34.00 -10.72 -14.64
C THR A 96 -35.51 -10.89 -14.62
N GLY A 97 -36.14 -10.62 -13.48
CA GLY A 97 -37.59 -10.65 -13.36
C GLY A 97 -38.12 -10.26 -11.98
N LEU A 98 -39.43 -10.31 -11.84
CA LEU A 98 -40.15 -10.07 -10.59
C LEU A 98 -40.99 -11.30 -10.26
N VAL A 99 -41.01 -11.65 -8.98
CA VAL A 99 -41.88 -12.67 -8.40
C VAL A 99 -42.95 -11.93 -7.60
N ARG A 100 -44.19 -11.95 -8.10
CA ARG A 100 -45.34 -11.43 -7.38
C ARG A 100 -46.00 -12.56 -6.60
N ILE A 101 -46.22 -12.33 -5.31
CA ILE A 101 -46.81 -13.31 -4.41
C ILE A 101 -48.24 -12.85 -4.12
N THR A 102 -49.23 -13.64 -4.53
CA THR A 102 -50.66 -13.34 -4.38
C THR A 102 -51.42 -14.62 -4.09
N ASP A 103 -52.27 -14.64 -3.06
CA ASP A 103 -53.20 -15.73 -2.73
C ASP A 103 -52.57 -17.15 -2.78
N GLY A 104 -51.41 -17.32 -2.13
CA GLY A 104 -50.72 -18.62 -2.06
C GLY A 104 -50.05 -19.09 -3.35
N GLN A 105 -49.95 -18.23 -4.37
CA GLN A 105 -49.22 -18.50 -5.60
C GLN A 105 -48.10 -17.49 -5.84
N ALA A 106 -46.98 -17.98 -6.39
CA ALA A 106 -45.87 -17.16 -6.86
C ALA A 106 -45.92 -17.04 -8.39
N ALA A 107 -46.23 -15.85 -8.90
CA ALA A 107 -46.21 -15.55 -10.32
C ALA A 107 -44.86 -14.93 -10.70
N TYR A 108 -44.05 -15.67 -11.45
CA TYR A 108 -42.78 -15.17 -11.99
C TYR A 108 -42.99 -14.50 -13.34
N GLN A 109 -42.64 -13.22 -13.43
CA GLN A 109 -42.58 -12.45 -14.67
C GLN A 109 -41.12 -12.22 -15.06
N GLN A 110 -40.68 -12.92 -16.11
CA GLN A 110 -39.36 -12.72 -16.67
C GLN A 110 -39.32 -11.44 -17.52
N GLU A 111 -38.39 -10.55 -17.21
CA GLU A 111 -38.15 -9.31 -17.97
C GLU A 111 -37.01 -9.49 -18.98
N ILE A 112 -35.96 -10.22 -18.58
CA ILE A 112 -34.75 -10.44 -19.39
C ILE A 112 -34.38 -11.92 -19.35
N ALA A 113 -34.02 -12.50 -20.50
CA ALA A 113 -33.51 -13.86 -20.57
C ALA A 113 -32.11 -13.99 -19.96
N LEU A 114 -31.86 -15.11 -19.29
CA LEU A 114 -30.52 -15.45 -18.82
C LEU A 114 -29.63 -15.71 -20.04
N PRO A 115 -28.50 -14.99 -20.19
CA PRO A 115 -27.66 -15.11 -21.37
C PRO A 115 -26.81 -16.39 -21.36
N ASP A 116 -26.64 -17.02 -20.19
CA ASP A 116 -25.73 -18.13 -19.93
C ASP A 116 -26.00 -18.79 -18.56
N ALA A 117 -25.23 -19.81 -18.20
CA ALA A 117 -25.13 -20.35 -16.83
C ALA A 117 -24.86 -19.20 -15.84
N SER A 118 -25.90 -18.85 -15.09
CA SER A 118 -25.97 -17.65 -14.27
C SER A 118 -26.26 -18.03 -12.83
N ARG A 119 -25.59 -17.35 -11.90
CA ARG A 119 -25.95 -17.38 -10.48
C ARG A 119 -27.04 -16.35 -10.23
N LEU A 120 -27.92 -16.63 -9.27
CA LEU A 120 -29.10 -15.83 -9.01
C LEU A 120 -29.13 -15.38 -7.55
N ARG A 121 -29.72 -14.20 -7.31
CA ARG A 121 -30.13 -13.75 -5.97
C ARG A 121 -31.56 -13.21 -6.02
N LEU A 122 -32.26 -13.35 -4.91
CA LEU A 122 -33.60 -12.80 -4.68
C LEU A 122 -33.48 -11.60 -3.76
N VAL A 123 -34.20 -10.52 -4.04
CA VAL A 123 -34.15 -9.27 -3.27
C VAL A 123 -35.56 -8.89 -2.85
N LYS A 124 -35.79 -8.75 -1.54
CA LYS A 124 -37.08 -8.32 -0.99
C LYS A 124 -37.38 -6.89 -1.44
N ARG A 125 -38.51 -6.65 -2.13
CA ARG A 125 -38.89 -5.30 -2.63
C ARG A 125 -40.02 -4.64 -1.88
N GLU A 126 -40.86 -5.43 -1.24
CA GLU A 126 -41.98 -4.97 -0.44
C GLU A 126 -42.00 -5.77 0.86
N ASP A 127 -42.63 -5.23 1.90
CA ASP A 127 -42.83 -5.95 3.15
C ASP A 127 -43.70 -7.18 2.91
N LEU A 128 -43.29 -8.29 3.53
CA LEU A 128 -43.99 -9.56 3.47
C LEU A 128 -44.75 -9.75 4.78
N GLY A 129 -45.99 -10.25 4.72
CA GLY A 129 -46.80 -10.48 5.91
C GLY A 129 -46.31 -11.65 6.77
N GLU A 130 -45.59 -12.60 6.18
CA GLU A 130 -45.03 -13.79 6.83
C GLU A 130 -43.79 -14.29 6.06
N ASP A 131 -43.05 -15.24 6.65
CA ASP A 131 -41.89 -15.85 6.01
C ASP A 131 -42.31 -16.66 4.77
N ILE A 132 -41.52 -16.54 3.71
CA ILE A 132 -41.83 -17.13 2.40
C ILE A 132 -40.72 -18.07 1.99
N GLN A 133 -41.08 -19.30 1.64
CA GLN A 133 -40.14 -20.29 1.11
C GLN A 133 -40.34 -20.46 -0.39
N LEU A 134 -39.29 -20.24 -1.17
CA LEU A 134 -39.32 -20.34 -2.62
C LEU A 134 -38.40 -21.45 -3.12
N ARG A 135 -38.84 -22.17 -4.16
CA ARG A 135 -38.02 -23.10 -4.95
C ARG A 135 -38.04 -22.71 -6.41
N ILE A 136 -36.86 -22.60 -7.01
CA ILE A 136 -36.69 -22.23 -8.41
C ILE A 136 -36.47 -23.51 -9.22
N HIS A 137 -37.26 -23.67 -10.29
CA HIS A 137 -37.17 -24.79 -11.24
C HIS A 137 -36.68 -24.28 -12.58
N GLY A 138 -35.82 -25.04 -13.25
CA GLY A 138 -35.25 -24.63 -14.52
C GLY A 138 -34.34 -25.66 -15.19
N GLU A 139 -33.46 -25.16 -16.06
CA GLU A 139 -32.48 -25.93 -16.80
C GLU A 139 -31.10 -25.26 -16.72
N LEU A 140 -30.04 -26.08 -16.73
CA LEU A 140 -28.66 -25.65 -16.84
C LEU A 140 -28.06 -26.22 -18.14
N ASP A 141 -27.58 -25.33 -19.00
CA ASP A 141 -26.73 -25.70 -20.12
C ASP A 141 -25.28 -25.82 -19.60
N ALA A 142 -24.92 -27.00 -19.11
CA ALA A 142 -23.64 -27.27 -18.49
C ALA A 142 -22.51 -27.35 -19.54
N ARG A 143 -21.44 -26.59 -19.34
CA ARG A 143 -20.24 -26.60 -20.18
C ARG A 143 -19.25 -27.65 -19.70
N LEU A 144 -19.14 -28.73 -20.45
CA LEU A 144 -18.17 -29.80 -20.22
C LEU A 144 -17.01 -29.64 -21.21
N PRO A 145 -15.76 -29.43 -20.77
CA PRO A 145 -14.64 -29.21 -21.68
C PRO A 145 -14.34 -30.47 -22.49
N VAL A 146 -13.99 -30.30 -23.77
CA VAL A 146 -13.46 -31.40 -24.58
C VAL A 146 -11.99 -31.60 -24.23
N LEU A 147 -11.65 -32.75 -23.65
CA LEU A 147 -10.30 -33.06 -23.19
C LEU A 147 -9.46 -33.76 -24.26
N ASP A 148 -8.14 -33.58 -24.20
CA ASP A 148 -7.16 -34.34 -25.00
C ASP A 148 -6.71 -35.64 -24.30
N GLU A 149 -5.76 -36.36 -24.91
CA GLU A 149 -5.19 -37.61 -24.40
C GLU A 149 -4.49 -37.45 -23.03
N ASN A 150 -4.08 -36.23 -22.68
CA ASN A 150 -3.46 -35.89 -21.40
C ASN A 150 -4.48 -35.35 -20.38
N GLY A 151 -5.78 -35.35 -20.71
CA GLY A 151 -6.84 -34.84 -19.85
C GLY A 151 -6.93 -33.31 -19.79
N LEU A 152 -6.32 -32.58 -20.73
CA LEU A 152 -6.35 -31.12 -20.78
C LEU A 152 -7.46 -30.59 -21.71
N PRO A 153 -8.15 -29.49 -21.35
CA PRO A 153 -9.11 -28.83 -22.22
C PRO A 153 -8.50 -28.41 -23.57
N THR A 154 -9.22 -28.67 -24.66
CA THR A 154 -8.77 -28.40 -26.03
C THR A 154 -9.36 -27.11 -26.62
N MET A 155 -8.69 -26.60 -27.65
CA MET A 155 -9.13 -25.41 -28.42
C MET A 155 -9.33 -25.75 -29.90
N ASP A 156 -10.28 -25.08 -30.54
CA ASP A 156 -10.47 -25.15 -31.99
C ASP A 156 -9.37 -24.40 -32.77
N ALA A 157 -9.34 -24.53 -34.10
CA ALA A 157 -8.37 -23.85 -34.96
C ALA A 157 -8.47 -22.30 -34.92
N ARG A 158 -9.58 -21.74 -34.39
CA ARG A 158 -9.76 -20.30 -34.16
C ARG A 158 -9.37 -19.89 -32.73
N ALA A 159 -8.76 -20.81 -31.97
CA ALA A 159 -8.40 -20.65 -30.57
C ALA A 159 -9.59 -20.23 -29.70
N ARG A 160 -10.71 -20.92 -29.86
CA ARG A 160 -11.85 -20.92 -28.93
C ARG A 160 -11.85 -22.22 -28.14
N TRP A 161 -12.05 -22.13 -26.83
CA TRP A 161 -12.21 -23.29 -25.95
C TRP A 161 -13.38 -24.17 -26.40
N ARG A 162 -13.15 -25.49 -26.50
CA ARG A 162 -14.17 -26.45 -26.93
C ARG A 162 -14.93 -26.97 -25.73
N PHE A 163 -16.25 -26.86 -25.79
CA PHE A 163 -17.17 -27.41 -24.80
C PHE A 163 -18.25 -28.25 -25.47
N ASN A 164 -18.63 -29.34 -24.84
CA ASN A 164 -19.90 -30.00 -25.05
C ASN A 164 -20.92 -29.35 -24.12
N LEU A 165 -22.07 -28.95 -24.68
CA LEU A 165 -23.19 -28.43 -23.89
C LEU A 165 -24.11 -29.60 -23.54
N ALA A 166 -24.22 -29.91 -22.25
CA ALA A 166 -25.17 -30.88 -21.73
C ALA A 166 -26.29 -30.12 -21.02
N ARG A 167 -27.52 -30.25 -21.53
CA ARG A 167 -28.69 -29.65 -20.88
C ARG A 167 -29.18 -30.56 -19.77
N VAL A 168 -29.20 -30.05 -18.55
CA VAL A 168 -29.56 -30.80 -17.34
C VAL A 168 -30.73 -30.09 -16.65
N PRO A 169 -31.83 -30.80 -16.32
CA PRO A 169 -32.87 -30.26 -15.45
C PRO A 169 -32.27 -29.90 -14.08
N GLN A 170 -32.66 -28.75 -13.51
CA GLN A 170 -32.11 -28.29 -12.24
C GLN A 170 -33.17 -27.63 -11.35
N GLU A 171 -33.06 -27.87 -10.04
CA GLU A 171 -33.88 -27.26 -9.00
C GLU A 171 -32.98 -26.59 -7.95
N SER A 172 -33.44 -25.49 -7.36
CA SER A 172 -32.74 -24.83 -6.26
C SER A 172 -33.04 -25.50 -4.91
N GLU A 173 -32.15 -25.26 -3.94
CA GLU A 173 -32.51 -25.37 -2.52
C GLU A 173 -33.70 -24.46 -2.19
N ILE A 174 -34.40 -24.77 -1.09
CA ILE A 174 -35.47 -23.92 -0.59
C ILE A 174 -34.84 -22.64 -0.03
N VAL A 175 -35.16 -21.50 -0.65
CA VAL A 175 -34.73 -20.19 -0.18
C VAL A 175 -35.82 -19.63 0.73
N THR A 176 -35.49 -19.40 2.01
CA THR A 176 -36.42 -18.81 2.99
C THR A 176 -36.17 -17.32 3.10
N ILE A 177 -37.18 -16.52 2.75
CA ILE A 177 -37.21 -15.06 2.84
C ILE A 177 -37.98 -14.69 4.10
N GLN A 178 -37.35 -13.98 5.03
CA GLN A 178 -37.98 -13.66 6.32
C GLN A 178 -38.86 -12.39 6.19
N ALA A 179 -40.02 -12.40 6.85
CA ALA A 179 -40.89 -11.22 6.92
C ALA A 179 -40.27 -10.08 7.73
N SER A 180 -39.48 -10.40 8.77
CA SER A 180 -38.80 -9.41 9.61
C SER A 180 -37.68 -8.65 8.90
N ASP A 181 -37.14 -9.21 7.82
CA ASP A 181 -35.97 -8.62 7.17
C ASP A 181 -36.34 -7.30 6.45
N PRO A 182 -35.45 -6.28 6.45
CA PRO A 182 -35.72 -5.02 5.77
C PRO A 182 -36.01 -5.19 4.26
N VAL A 183 -36.79 -4.27 3.69
CA VAL A 183 -36.87 -4.14 2.23
C VAL A 183 -35.48 -3.85 1.68
N GLY A 184 -35.04 -4.66 0.71
CA GLY A 184 -33.70 -4.62 0.15
C GLY A 184 -32.79 -5.78 0.56
N THR A 185 -33.21 -6.66 1.49
CA THR A 185 -32.44 -7.85 1.87
C THR A 185 -32.27 -8.84 0.71
N ASP A 186 -31.06 -9.37 0.56
CA ASP A 186 -30.64 -10.29 -0.49
C ASP A 186 -30.61 -11.75 0.01
N TYR A 187 -31.06 -12.67 -0.84
CA TYR A 187 -31.01 -14.11 -0.60
C TYR A 187 -30.35 -14.81 -1.79
N LEU A 188 -29.21 -15.46 -1.56
CA LEU A 188 -28.42 -16.12 -2.61
C LEU A 188 -29.02 -17.47 -2.99
N VAL A 189 -29.03 -17.78 -4.28
CA VAL A 189 -29.40 -19.10 -4.81
C VAL A 189 -28.13 -19.92 -5.04
N SER A 190 -27.99 -21.03 -4.32
CA SER A 190 -26.80 -21.90 -4.37
C SER A 190 -26.56 -22.52 -5.76
N GLN A 191 -27.64 -22.83 -6.49
CA GLN A 191 -27.62 -23.52 -7.78
C GLN A 191 -27.62 -22.54 -8.97
N PRO A 192 -26.81 -22.78 -10.01
CA PRO A 192 -26.84 -21.98 -11.23
C PRO A 192 -27.98 -22.37 -12.17
N PHE A 193 -28.42 -21.44 -13.01
CA PHE A 193 -29.45 -21.67 -14.03
C PHE A 193 -29.06 -21.01 -15.36
N SER A 194 -29.39 -21.66 -16.48
CA SER A 194 -29.35 -21.04 -17.81
C SER A 194 -30.75 -20.65 -18.28
N ARG A 195 -31.79 -21.28 -17.73
CA ARG A 195 -33.19 -20.98 -18.00
C ARG A 195 -34.03 -21.26 -16.77
N ILE A 196 -35.00 -20.39 -16.48
CA ILE A 196 -35.98 -20.60 -15.41
C ILE A 196 -37.29 -20.99 -16.06
N THR A 197 -37.90 -22.08 -15.59
CA THR A 197 -39.18 -22.57 -16.10
C THR A 197 -40.33 -22.12 -15.20
N ARG A 198 -40.17 -22.23 -13.87
CA ARG A 198 -41.15 -21.76 -12.87
C ARG A 198 -40.50 -21.48 -11.52
N ILE A 199 -41.16 -20.67 -10.69
CA ILE A 199 -40.80 -20.48 -9.28
C ILE A 199 -42.01 -20.92 -8.46
N GLU A 200 -41.78 -21.83 -7.53
CA GLU A 200 -42.80 -22.46 -6.70
C GLU A 200 -42.73 -21.89 -5.28
N LEU A 201 -43.90 -21.57 -4.72
CA LEU A 201 -44.06 -21.24 -3.31
C LEU A 201 -44.20 -22.55 -2.52
N VAL A 202 -43.25 -22.83 -1.64
CA VAL A 202 -43.25 -24.02 -0.77
C VAL A 202 -43.93 -23.61 0.54
N ALA A 203 -45.23 -23.83 0.67
CA ALA A 203 -45.97 -23.38 1.87
C ALA A 203 -45.47 -24.08 3.16
N PRO A 204 -45.41 -23.37 4.31
CA PRO A 204 -45.27 -24.05 5.60
C PRO A 204 -46.53 -24.91 5.85
N LYS A 205 -46.34 -26.09 6.44
CA LYS A 205 -47.40 -27.10 6.67
C LYS A 205 -48.54 -26.65 7.62
N ASN A 206 -48.59 -25.40 8.08
CA ASN A 206 -49.63 -24.91 9.00
C ASN A 206 -49.73 -23.38 9.00
N THR A 207 -50.66 -22.80 8.25
CA THR A 207 -51.31 -21.51 8.62
C THR A 207 -52.57 -21.29 7.79
N ALA A 208 -53.70 -21.06 8.48
CA ALA A 208 -55.02 -20.82 7.90
C ALA A 208 -55.33 -19.31 7.71
N GLN A 209 -54.30 -18.47 7.50
CA GLN A 209 -54.44 -17.03 7.32
C GLN A 209 -54.17 -16.62 5.86
N THR A 210 -54.93 -15.65 5.38
CA THR A 210 -54.79 -15.03 4.07
C THR A 210 -53.44 -14.30 3.99
N MET A 211 -52.50 -14.83 3.19
CA MET A 211 -51.19 -14.21 2.96
C MET A 211 -51.36 -12.75 2.49
N ARG A 212 -50.69 -11.79 3.13
CA ARG A 212 -50.48 -10.46 2.53
C ARG A 212 -49.45 -10.62 1.41
N GLY A 213 -49.88 -10.36 0.18
CA GLY A 213 -49.02 -10.43 -1.00
C GLY A 213 -47.87 -9.42 -0.97
N GLY A 214 -46.80 -9.72 -1.71
CA GLY A 214 -45.62 -8.85 -1.82
C GLY A 214 -44.76 -9.20 -3.04
N VAL A 215 -43.75 -8.37 -3.30
CA VAL A 215 -42.88 -8.49 -4.47
C VAL A 215 -41.45 -8.83 -4.06
N VAL A 216 -40.90 -9.86 -4.72
CA VAL A 216 -39.48 -10.22 -4.64
C VAL A 216 -38.88 -10.06 -6.03
N ALA A 217 -37.74 -9.38 -6.14
CA ALA A 217 -37.05 -9.22 -7.41
C ALA A 217 -35.97 -10.29 -7.58
N LEU A 218 -35.89 -10.88 -8.77
CA LEU A 218 -34.84 -11.81 -9.13
C LEU A 218 -33.73 -11.06 -9.87
N TYR A 219 -32.50 -11.23 -9.42
CA TYR A 219 -31.30 -10.67 -10.01
C TYR A 219 -30.36 -11.77 -10.47
N ARG A 220 -29.75 -11.54 -11.63
CA ARG A 220 -28.56 -12.26 -12.07
C ARG A 220 -27.34 -11.64 -11.41
N VAL A 221 -26.62 -12.46 -10.66
CA VAL A 221 -25.32 -12.11 -10.10
C VAL A 221 -24.30 -12.12 -11.25
N SER A 222 -23.56 -11.02 -11.42
CA SER A 222 -22.50 -10.96 -12.43
C SER A 222 -21.50 -12.10 -12.24
N ASN A 223 -21.06 -12.73 -13.33
CA ASN A 223 -19.97 -13.71 -13.31
C ASN A 223 -18.61 -13.00 -13.34
N HIS A 224 -18.46 -11.90 -12.58
CA HIS A 224 -17.21 -11.19 -12.42
C HIS A 224 -16.23 -12.03 -11.59
N ILE A 225 -14.93 -12.06 -11.93
CA ILE A 225 -14.01 -13.02 -11.30
C ILE A 225 -13.93 -12.88 -9.76
N GLY A 226 -14.02 -11.65 -9.25
CA GLY A 226 -13.98 -11.38 -7.82
C GLY A 226 -15.09 -12.06 -7.02
N SER A 227 -16.25 -12.32 -7.64
CA SER A 227 -17.38 -13.00 -7.01
C SER A 227 -17.19 -14.52 -6.88
N PHE A 228 -16.16 -15.09 -7.52
CA PHE A 228 -15.74 -16.49 -7.36
C PHE A 228 -14.60 -16.63 -6.34
N ALA A 229 -13.95 -15.51 -5.97
CA ALA A 229 -12.87 -15.50 -5.01
C ALA A 229 -13.42 -15.56 -3.57
N ARG A 230 -12.75 -16.32 -2.71
CA ARG A 230 -13.13 -16.45 -1.29
C ARG A 230 -12.27 -15.56 -0.39
N VAL A 231 -12.79 -15.19 0.78
CA VAL A 231 -12.08 -14.34 1.76
C VAL A 231 -11.03 -15.14 2.55
N SER A 232 -11.26 -16.45 2.76
CA SER A 232 -10.37 -17.32 3.54
C SER A 232 -9.30 -18.02 2.70
N ARG A 233 -8.16 -18.34 3.34
CA ARG A 233 -7.06 -19.15 2.78
C ARG A 233 -7.41 -20.63 2.63
N GLN A 234 -8.48 -21.11 3.26
CA GLN A 234 -8.97 -22.48 3.16
C GLN A 234 -10.03 -22.61 2.05
N SER A 235 -9.70 -22.22 0.81
CA SER A 235 -10.64 -22.32 -0.32
C SER A 235 -10.47 -23.64 -1.07
N ALA A 236 -11.57 -24.26 -1.47
CA ALA A 236 -11.51 -25.35 -2.46
C ALA A 236 -10.78 -24.88 -3.73
N PRO A 237 -9.98 -25.75 -4.37
CA PRO A 237 -9.26 -25.37 -5.58
C PRO A 237 -10.25 -25.11 -6.72
N VAL A 238 -10.01 -24.04 -7.48
CA VAL A 238 -10.75 -23.70 -8.69
C VAL A 238 -9.88 -23.94 -9.92
N THR A 239 -10.52 -24.26 -11.05
CA THR A 239 -9.85 -24.40 -12.34
C THR A 239 -10.18 -23.19 -13.21
N ILE A 240 -9.15 -22.54 -13.76
CA ILE A 240 -9.28 -21.35 -14.59
C ILE A 240 -8.70 -21.61 -15.97
N LEU A 241 -9.50 -21.31 -16.99
CA LEU A 241 -9.07 -21.27 -18.39
C LEU A 241 -8.88 -19.80 -18.75
N GLY A 242 -7.66 -19.40 -19.10
CA GLY A 242 -7.35 -17.98 -19.29
C GLY A 242 -6.15 -17.74 -20.17
N ARG A 243 -5.83 -16.46 -20.36
CA ARG A 243 -4.68 -16.00 -21.13
C ARG A 243 -3.77 -15.12 -20.29
N ILE A 244 -2.46 -15.28 -20.47
CA ILE A 244 -1.45 -14.40 -19.89
C ILE A 244 -1.42 -13.09 -20.69
N THR A 245 -1.80 -11.99 -20.06
CA THR A 245 -1.96 -10.67 -20.72
C THR A 245 -0.86 -9.67 -20.38
N GLN A 246 0.03 -10.02 -19.45
CA GLN A 246 1.21 -9.20 -19.11
C GLN A 246 2.46 -10.07 -19.04
N ASP A 247 3.62 -9.40 -19.08
CA ASP A 247 4.92 -10.03 -18.91
C ASP A 247 5.02 -10.73 -17.55
N PRO A 248 5.48 -12.00 -17.50
CA PRO A 248 5.71 -12.72 -16.26
C PRO A 248 6.63 -11.97 -15.31
N PHE A 249 6.18 -11.79 -14.07
CA PHE A 249 6.92 -11.08 -13.05
C PHE A 249 7.65 -12.05 -12.11
N VAL A 250 8.96 -12.22 -12.29
CA VAL A 250 9.80 -13.09 -11.45
C VAL A 250 10.45 -12.30 -10.30
N TYR A 251 10.23 -12.72 -9.06
CA TYR A 251 10.79 -12.11 -7.85
C TYR A 251 10.92 -13.13 -6.71
N GLY A 252 12.07 -13.12 -6.01
CA GLY A 252 12.29 -14.00 -4.85
C GLY A 252 12.08 -15.47 -5.18
N PHE A 253 12.54 -15.89 -6.36
CA PHE A 253 12.34 -17.22 -6.95
C PHE A 253 10.88 -17.61 -7.25
N GLN A 254 9.90 -16.73 -7.06
CA GLN A 254 8.50 -16.94 -7.46
C GLN A 254 8.19 -16.20 -8.75
N THR A 255 7.23 -16.71 -9.53
CA THR A 255 6.71 -16.04 -10.73
C THR A 255 5.27 -15.61 -10.50
N ARG A 256 4.94 -14.38 -10.86
CA ARG A 256 3.59 -13.83 -10.84
C ARG A 256 3.11 -13.56 -12.26
N LEU A 257 1.93 -14.07 -12.60
CA LEU A 257 1.31 -13.91 -13.90
C LEU A 257 0.00 -13.14 -13.77
N THR A 258 -0.18 -12.11 -14.58
CA THR A 258 -1.50 -11.50 -14.78
C THR A 258 -2.24 -12.32 -15.84
N VAL A 259 -3.34 -12.94 -15.43
CA VAL A 259 -4.15 -13.81 -16.27
C VAL A 259 -5.53 -13.19 -16.42
N THR A 260 -5.98 -13.02 -17.65
CA THR A 260 -7.36 -12.68 -17.96
C THR A 260 -8.15 -13.99 -18.11
N PRO A 261 -9.02 -14.34 -17.15
CA PRO A 261 -9.80 -15.56 -17.20
C PRO A 261 -10.89 -15.48 -18.27
N ALA A 262 -11.06 -16.55 -19.04
CA ALA A 262 -12.19 -16.71 -19.95
C ALA A 262 -13.31 -17.52 -19.29
N TYR A 263 -12.93 -18.57 -18.55
CA TYR A 263 -13.86 -19.44 -17.83
C TYR A 263 -13.31 -19.84 -16.47
N VAL A 264 -14.22 -20.08 -15.52
CA VAL A 264 -13.92 -20.56 -14.17
C VAL A 264 -14.80 -21.73 -13.80
N GLN A 265 -14.22 -22.73 -13.13
CA GLN A 265 -14.91 -23.89 -12.57
C GLN A 265 -14.61 -23.94 -11.07
N THR A 266 -15.65 -23.88 -10.24
CA THR A 266 -15.55 -23.79 -8.78
C THR A 266 -15.54 -25.14 -8.07
N ALA A 267 -16.06 -26.19 -8.71
CA ALA A 267 -16.10 -27.55 -8.20
C ALA A 267 -15.54 -28.50 -9.25
N SER A 268 -14.70 -29.44 -8.84
CA SER A 268 -14.12 -30.45 -9.73
C SER A 268 -15.24 -31.23 -10.45
N GLY A 269 -15.17 -31.33 -11.77
CA GLY A 269 -16.21 -31.96 -12.59
C GLY A 269 -17.50 -31.14 -12.80
N GLY A 270 -17.62 -29.94 -12.23
CA GLY A 270 -18.76 -29.04 -12.43
C GLY A 270 -18.76 -28.28 -13.77
N THR A 271 -19.78 -27.45 -14.01
CA THR A 271 -19.87 -26.60 -15.22
C THR A 271 -18.87 -25.44 -15.21
N PHE A 272 -18.39 -25.04 -16.39
CA PHE A 272 -17.60 -23.82 -16.56
C PHE A 272 -18.48 -22.57 -16.72
N PHE A 273 -18.28 -21.58 -15.86
CA PHE A 273 -18.89 -20.26 -15.95
C PHE A 273 -18.04 -19.35 -16.83
N LYS A 274 -18.68 -18.66 -17.78
CA LYS A 274 -18.03 -17.61 -18.56
C LYS A 274 -17.79 -16.40 -17.66
N VAL A 275 -16.54 -15.93 -17.60
CA VAL A 275 -16.17 -14.77 -16.80
C VAL A 275 -16.46 -13.48 -17.57
N GLU A 276 -17.09 -12.51 -16.89
CA GLU A 276 -17.53 -11.25 -17.52
C GLU A 276 -16.49 -10.13 -17.39
N GLY A 277 -15.57 -10.23 -16.43
CA GLY A 277 -14.55 -9.22 -16.20
C GLY A 277 -13.63 -9.53 -15.02
N GLY A 278 -12.59 -8.70 -14.94
CA GLY A 278 -11.54 -8.74 -13.93
C GLY A 278 -10.42 -9.73 -14.24
N ASP A 279 -9.19 -9.30 -14.00
CA ASP A 279 -7.99 -10.13 -14.10
C ASP A 279 -7.66 -10.77 -12.74
N ILE A 280 -6.86 -11.83 -12.77
CA ILE A 280 -6.29 -12.45 -11.58
C ILE A 280 -4.78 -12.40 -11.60
N LEU A 281 -4.20 -12.35 -10.40
CA LEU A 281 -2.76 -12.48 -10.22
C LEU A 281 -2.44 -13.90 -9.72
N VAL A 282 -1.85 -14.70 -10.60
CA VAL A 282 -1.45 -16.08 -10.31
C VAL A 282 -0.02 -16.08 -9.79
N THR A 283 0.20 -16.61 -8.58
CA THR A 283 1.54 -16.80 -8.00
C THR A 283 1.96 -18.26 -8.12
N ILE A 284 3.09 -18.47 -8.78
CA ILE A 284 3.70 -19.76 -9.09
C ILE A 284 5.03 -19.83 -8.34
N LYS A 285 5.23 -20.92 -7.60
CA LYS A 285 6.47 -21.17 -6.87
C LYS A 285 7.44 -22.00 -7.72
N PRO A 286 8.75 -21.92 -7.45
CA PRO A 286 9.78 -22.57 -8.29
C PRO A 286 9.79 -24.09 -8.17
N ASP A 287 9.23 -24.64 -7.08
CA ASP A 287 9.12 -26.08 -6.81
C ASP A 287 8.00 -26.76 -7.62
N LEU A 288 7.17 -26.00 -8.34
CA LEU A 288 6.07 -26.53 -9.14
C LEU A 288 6.56 -27.08 -10.49
N VAL A 289 6.05 -28.26 -10.86
CA VAL A 289 6.27 -28.85 -12.19
C VAL A 289 5.74 -27.90 -13.27
N GLY A 290 6.58 -27.58 -14.26
CA GLY A 290 6.26 -26.66 -15.35
C GLY A 290 6.63 -25.19 -15.09
N TYR A 291 7.16 -24.84 -13.92
CA TYR A 291 7.55 -23.45 -13.56
C TYR A 291 8.38 -22.74 -14.64
N GLU A 292 9.41 -23.39 -15.18
CA GLU A 292 10.34 -22.77 -16.14
C GLU A 292 9.65 -22.26 -17.41
N ALA A 293 8.60 -22.93 -17.88
CA ALA A 293 7.86 -22.54 -19.07
C ALA A 293 7.08 -21.23 -18.88
N PHE A 294 6.83 -20.84 -17.63
CA PHE A 294 6.05 -19.66 -17.25
C PHE A 294 6.87 -18.56 -16.59
N ALA A 295 8.08 -18.88 -16.12
CA ALA A 295 9.04 -17.93 -15.55
C ALA A 295 9.79 -17.08 -16.60
N ARG A 296 9.44 -17.22 -17.88
CA ARG A 296 10.09 -16.54 -19.01
C ARG A 296 9.10 -15.71 -19.79
N THR A 297 9.59 -14.62 -20.38
CA THR A 297 8.81 -13.69 -21.20
C THR A 297 8.04 -14.38 -22.34
N GLU A 298 8.52 -15.53 -22.85
CA GLU A 298 7.81 -16.30 -23.88
C GLU A 298 6.45 -16.85 -23.42
N ALA A 299 6.12 -16.77 -22.12
CA ALA A 299 4.79 -17.11 -21.63
C ALA A 299 3.75 -16.02 -21.95
N TYR A 300 4.15 -14.77 -22.22
CA TYR A 300 3.22 -13.71 -22.59
C TYR A 300 2.39 -14.10 -23.84
N GLY A 301 1.08 -13.88 -23.76
CA GLY A 301 0.13 -14.22 -24.83
C GLY A 301 -0.29 -15.69 -24.88
N SER A 302 0.36 -16.58 -24.12
CA SER A 302 -0.01 -17.99 -24.06
C SER A 302 -1.38 -18.18 -23.38
N ASP A 303 -2.20 -19.04 -23.94
CA ASP A 303 -3.39 -19.57 -23.28
C ASP A 303 -2.97 -20.67 -22.29
N MET A 304 -3.63 -20.75 -21.14
CA MET A 304 -3.24 -21.63 -20.06
C MET A 304 -4.43 -22.18 -19.27
N VAL A 305 -4.18 -23.32 -18.64
CA VAL A 305 -5.05 -23.93 -17.63
C VAL A 305 -4.30 -23.90 -16.31
N VAL A 306 -4.95 -23.39 -15.27
CA VAL A 306 -4.37 -23.30 -13.93
C VAL A 306 -5.38 -23.76 -12.87
N GLN A 307 -4.89 -24.56 -11.93
CA GLN A 307 -5.66 -25.04 -10.78
C GLN A 307 -5.04 -24.55 -9.48
N GLY A 308 -5.86 -24.07 -8.54
CA GLY A 308 -5.35 -23.48 -7.31
C GLY A 308 -6.40 -22.74 -6.49
N SER A 309 -5.97 -22.16 -5.38
CA SER A 309 -6.85 -21.41 -4.46
C SER A 309 -7.03 -19.98 -4.95
N LEU A 310 -8.27 -19.59 -5.27
CA LEU A 310 -8.65 -18.23 -5.68
C LEU A 310 -9.19 -17.45 -4.48
N THR A 311 -8.48 -16.40 -4.11
CA THR A 311 -8.74 -15.56 -2.94
C THR A 311 -8.84 -14.09 -3.31
N LEU A 312 -9.49 -13.30 -2.46
CA LEU A 312 -9.45 -11.85 -2.58
C LEU A 312 -8.18 -11.30 -1.94
N ALA A 313 -7.66 -10.20 -2.50
CA ALA A 313 -6.59 -9.45 -1.84
C ALA A 313 -7.08 -8.90 -0.49
N ARG A 314 -6.14 -8.74 0.45
CA ARG A 314 -6.44 -8.26 1.81
C ARG A 314 -6.84 -6.77 1.77
N THR A 315 -7.83 -6.41 2.56
CA THR A 315 -8.16 -5.00 2.87
C THR A 315 -7.14 -4.44 3.88
N ALA A 316 -7.28 -3.18 4.26
CA ALA A 316 -6.44 -2.62 5.31
C ALA A 316 -6.72 -3.34 6.65
N SER A 317 -5.71 -4.04 7.18
CA SER A 317 -5.82 -4.75 8.46
C SER A 317 -5.68 -3.84 9.68
N ASN A 318 -5.22 -2.60 9.50
CA ASN A 318 -5.10 -1.61 10.57
C ASN A 318 -5.52 -0.23 10.02
N PRO A 319 -5.98 0.70 10.87
CA PRO A 319 -6.28 2.06 10.45
C PRO A 319 -5.08 2.74 9.80
N GLY A 320 -5.32 3.42 8.67
CA GLY A 320 -4.25 4.04 7.90
C GLY A 320 -3.31 3.06 7.17
N GLY A 321 -3.54 1.75 7.30
CA GLY A 321 -2.80 0.71 6.60
C GLY A 321 -3.07 0.69 5.08
N PHE A 322 -2.21 0.01 4.34
CA PHE A 322 -2.35 -0.12 2.89
C PHE A 322 -3.49 -1.09 2.53
N ASN A 323 -4.47 -0.61 1.77
CA ASN A 323 -5.55 -1.44 1.24
C ASN A 323 -5.13 -2.07 -0.10
N ASP A 324 -4.53 -3.27 -0.03
CA ASP A 324 -4.04 -4.00 -1.21
C ASP A 324 -5.17 -4.38 -2.18
N ARG A 325 -6.36 -4.72 -1.65
CA ARG A 325 -7.56 -4.99 -2.46
C ARG A 325 -7.91 -3.80 -3.35
N ARG A 326 -8.11 -2.63 -2.75
CA ARG A 326 -8.46 -1.41 -3.49
C ARG A 326 -7.37 -1.01 -4.47
N PHE A 327 -6.10 -1.12 -4.07
CA PHE A 327 -4.98 -0.84 -4.95
C PHE A 327 -4.99 -1.75 -6.18
N ARG A 328 -5.20 -3.06 -6.02
CA ARG A 328 -5.25 -4.02 -7.14
C ARG A 328 -6.45 -3.83 -8.04
N GLN A 329 -7.61 -3.50 -7.49
CA GLN A 329 -8.80 -3.17 -8.25
C GLN A 329 -8.58 -1.97 -9.18
N ASN A 330 -7.81 -0.96 -8.74
CA ASN A 330 -7.39 0.16 -9.60
C ASN A 330 -6.58 -0.30 -10.83
N TYR A 331 -6.03 -1.52 -10.83
CA TYR A 331 -5.30 -2.13 -11.94
C TYR A 331 -6.06 -3.30 -12.59
N ASN A 332 -7.39 -3.34 -12.43
CA ASN A 332 -8.27 -4.39 -12.97
C ASN A 332 -7.99 -5.81 -12.40
N MET A 333 -7.29 -5.92 -11.27
CA MET A 333 -7.02 -7.20 -10.61
C MET A 333 -8.02 -7.42 -9.48
N TYR A 334 -8.85 -8.47 -9.60
CA TYR A 334 -9.94 -8.76 -8.68
C TYR A 334 -9.82 -10.12 -7.98
N GLY A 335 -8.82 -10.92 -8.34
CA GLY A 335 -8.52 -12.19 -7.66
C GLY A 335 -7.03 -12.45 -7.55
N MET A 336 -6.65 -13.17 -6.49
CA MET A 336 -5.31 -13.64 -6.22
C MET A 336 -5.34 -15.16 -6.21
N MET A 337 -4.50 -15.80 -7.01
CA MET A 337 -4.47 -17.24 -7.11
C MET A 337 -3.13 -17.79 -6.64
N SER A 338 -3.15 -18.70 -5.67
CA SER A 338 -1.96 -19.48 -5.30
C SER A 338 -2.08 -20.86 -5.91
N VAL A 339 -1.12 -21.22 -6.75
CA VAL A 339 -1.04 -22.57 -7.33
C VAL A 339 -0.47 -23.50 -6.28
N MET A 340 -1.16 -24.61 -6.04
CA MET A 340 -0.71 -25.67 -5.14
C MET A 340 -0.74 -26.99 -5.91
N GLN A 341 0.31 -27.78 -5.76
CA GLN A 341 0.35 -29.15 -6.26
C GLN A 341 -0.10 -30.07 -5.14
N ASP A 342 -1.07 -30.94 -5.44
CA ASP A 342 -1.42 -32.04 -4.55
C ASP A 342 -0.25 -33.03 -4.50
N ARG A 343 0.11 -33.51 -3.30
CA ARG A 343 1.29 -34.38 -3.11
C ARG A 343 1.16 -35.70 -3.88
N ASP A 344 -0.07 -36.15 -4.10
CA ASP A 344 -0.37 -37.45 -4.72
C ASP A 344 -0.68 -37.33 -6.22
N SER A 345 -0.80 -36.11 -6.77
CA SER A 345 -1.12 -35.89 -8.18
C SER A 345 0.12 -35.70 -9.05
N LYS A 346 0.24 -36.54 -10.10
CA LYS A 346 1.26 -36.39 -11.16
C LYS A 346 0.90 -35.36 -12.23
N ALA A 347 -0.35 -34.89 -12.28
CA ALA A 347 -0.77 -33.91 -13.26
C ALA A 347 -0.21 -32.53 -12.88
N ALA A 348 0.44 -31.85 -13.83
CA ALA A 348 0.95 -30.50 -13.59
C ALA A 348 -0.23 -29.56 -13.31
N PRO A 349 -0.22 -28.77 -12.21
CA PRO A 349 -1.31 -27.85 -11.87
C PRO A 349 -1.41 -26.64 -12.82
N LEU A 350 -0.52 -26.58 -13.82
CA LEU A 350 -0.29 -25.45 -14.71
C LEU A 350 0.17 -25.96 -16.08
N ASN A 351 -0.60 -25.70 -17.13
CA ASN A 351 -0.28 -26.16 -18.50
C ASN A 351 -0.54 -25.06 -19.53
N LYS A 352 0.36 -24.94 -20.52
CA LYS A 352 0.11 -24.12 -21.72
C LYS A 352 -0.79 -24.91 -22.66
N VAL A 353 -1.79 -24.26 -23.24
CA VAL A 353 -2.70 -24.89 -24.22
C VAL A 353 -2.68 -24.08 -25.51
N GLY A 354 -2.68 -24.78 -26.65
CA GLY A 354 -2.70 -24.19 -27.98
C GLY A 354 -3.88 -24.69 -28.83
N PRO A 355 -4.19 -24.00 -29.95
CA PRO A 355 -5.18 -24.45 -30.92
C PRO A 355 -4.76 -25.76 -31.60
N ALA A 356 -5.70 -26.69 -31.75
CA ALA A 356 -5.44 -27.98 -32.38
C ALA A 356 -4.97 -27.81 -33.84
N GLY A 357 -3.78 -28.34 -34.17
CA GLY A 357 -3.23 -28.34 -35.53
C GLY A 357 -2.79 -26.98 -36.07
N GLY A 358 -2.69 -25.95 -35.22
CA GLY A 358 -2.31 -24.58 -35.60
C GLY A 358 -1.24 -23.95 -34.69
N PRO A 359 -0.57 -22.88 -35.13
CA PRO A 359 0.40 -22.19 -34.29
C PRO A 359 -0.28 -21.56 -33.07
N PRO A 360 0.44 -21.44 -31.92
CA PRO A 360 -0.09 -20.77 -30.75
C PRO A 360 -0.53 -19.34 -31.07
N ARG A 361 -1.54 -18.85 -30.35
CA ARG A 361 -1.91 -17.44 -30.45
C ARG A 361 -0.77 -16.60 -29.88
N HIS A 362 -0.17 -15.78 -30.72
CA HIS A 362 0.76 -14.76 -30.26
C HIS A 362 -0.02 -13.59 -29.65
N GLY A 363 0.56 -12.99 -28.61
CA GLY A 363 0.08 -11.73 -28.06
C GLY A 363 0.24 -10.59 -29.07
N ASN A 364 0.09 -9.34 -28.60
CA ASN A 364 0.41 -8.20 -29.46
C ASN A 364 1.87 -8.28 -29.93
N ARG A 365 2.09 -8.35 -31.26
CA ARG A 365 3.42 -8.49 -31.88
C ARG A 365 4.38 -7.38 -31.49
N LEU A 366 3.90 -6.16 -31.29
CA LEU A 366 4.72 -5.04 -30.83
C LEU A 366 5.20 -5.27 -29.40
N VAL A 367 4.34 -5.84 -28.54
CA VAL A 367 4.69 -6.15 -27.16
C VAL A 367 5.69 -7.29 -27.10
N GLU A 368 5.47 -8.36 -27.85
CA GLU A 368 6.39 -9.50 -27.94
C GLU A 368 7.78 -9.05 -28.45
N PHE A 369 7.82 -8.25 -29.52
CA PHE A 369 9.06 -7.65 -30.01
C PHE A 369 9.76 -6.81 -28.93
N SER A 370 8.99 -5.96 -28.23
CA SER A 370 9.52 -5.07 -27.19
C SER A 370 10.13 -5.85 -26.03
N LEU A 371 9.43 -6.87 -25.55
CA LEU A 371 9.92 -7.71 -24.46
C LEU A 371 11.13 -8.55 -24.88
N GLY A 372 11.12 -9.11 -26.10
CA GLY A 372 12.30 -9.82 -26.65
C GLY A 372 13.50 -8.89 -26.89
N LEU A 373 13.26 -7.61 -27.23
CA LEU A 373 14.31 -6.59 -27.29
C LEU A 373 14.91 -6.32 -25.91
N ARG A 374 14.06 -6.13 -24.89
CA ARG A 374 14.49 -5.95 -23.49
C ARG A 374 15.37 -7.10 -23.02
N ASP A 375 14.95 -8.34 -23.23
CA ASP A 375 15.66 -9.51 -22.72
C ASP A 375 17.04 -9.67 -23.37
N ARG A 376 17.15 -9.35 -24.67
CA ARG A 376 18.44 -9.31 -25.37
C ARG A 376 19.34 -8.19 -24.85
N MET A 377 18.80 -6.99 -24.66
CA MET A 377 19.56 -5.88 -24.06
C MET A 377 20.04 -6.23 -22.64
N LEU A 378 19.17 -6.84 -21.82
CA LEU A 378 19.52 -7.27 -20.46
C LEU A 378 20.63 -8.31 -20.48
N ARG A 379 20.60 -9.25 -21.43
CA ARG A 379 21.67 -10.24 -21.60
C ARG A 379 23.00 -9.57 -21.93
N VAL A 380 23.01 -8.61 -22.86
CA VAL A 380 24.21 -7.82 -23.18
C VAL A 380 24.74 -7.12 -21.93
N MET A 381 23.88 -6.43 -21.17
CA MET A 381 24.27 -5.75 -19.93
C MET A 381 24.91 -6.72 -18.94
N LYS A 382 24.25 -7.87 -18.66
CA LYS A 382 24.77 -8.89 -17.74
C LYS A 382 26.12 -9.48 -18.17
N LEU A 383 26.40 -9.55 -19.47
CA LEU A 383 27.67 -10.05 -20.00
C LEU A 383 28.79 -9.01 -20.02
N THR A 384 28.47 -7.71 -19.94
CA THR A 384 29.43 -6.62 -20.19
C THR A 384 29.73 -5.76 -18.96
N ILE A 385 28.97 -5.89 -17.87
CA ILE A 385 29.20 -5.16 -16.63
C ILE A 385 28.99 -6.10 -15.42
N PRO A 386 29.83 -6.04 -14.37
CA PRO A 386 29.68 -6.90 -13.20
C PRO A 386 28.43 -6.56 -12.38
N PHE A 387 28.01 -7.52 -11.56
CA PHE A 387 27.04 -7.30 -10.50
C PHE A 387 27.72 -6.57 -9.32
N PRO A 388 27.06 -5.61 -8.62
CA PRO A 388 25.64 -5.22 -8.70
C PRO A 388 25.31 -4.16 -9.77
N GLN A 389 26.29 -3.60 -10.47
CA GLN A 389 26.10 -2.54 -11.46
C GLN A 389 25.21 -2.98 -12.63
N SER A 390 25.27 -4.25 -13.06
CA SER A 390 24.39 -4.79 -14.11
C SER A 390 22.92 -4.79 -13.70
N ALA A 391 22.63 -5.12 -12.43
CA ALA A 391 21.29 -5.07 -11.88
C ALA A 391 20.80 -3.62 -11.73
N PHE A 392 21.69 -2.71 -11.29
CA PHE A 392 21.39 -1.28 -11.26
C PHE A 392 21.06 -0.75 -12.65
N LEU A 393 21.89 -1.10 -13.64
CA LEU A 393 21.72 -0.67 -15.02
C LEU A 393 20.41 -1.18 -15.61
N GLY A 394 20.10 -2.46 -15.44
CA GLY A 394 18.80 -3.02 -15.86
C GLY A 394 17.61 -2.35 -15.17
N GLY A 395 17.77 -1.98 -13.89
CA GLY A 395 16.76 -1.24 -13.13
C GLY A 395 16.47 0.15 -13.70
N VAL A 396 17.50 0.95 -13.96
CA VAL A 396 17.34 2.34 -14.39
C VAL A 396 17.09 2.49 -15.89
N THR A 397 17.63 1.59 -16.73
CA THR A 397 17.44 1.64 -18.19
C THR A 397 16.20 0.90 -18.66
N LEU A 398 15.92 -0.29 -18.12
CA LEU A 398 14.85 -1.18 -18.58
C LEU A 398 13.68 -1.28 -17.58
N GLY A 399 13.77 -0.63 -16.41
CA GLY A 399 12.73 -0.65 -15.38
C GLY A 399 12.68 -1.92 -14.53
N LEU A 400 13.73 -2.75 -14.59
CA LEU A 400 13.81 -4.04 -13.91
C LEU A 400 14.29 -3.87 -12.45
N ARG A 401 13.36 -3.56 -11.55
CA ARG A 401 13.69 -3.27 -10.13
C ARG A 401 14.22 -4.47 -9.32
N TYR A 402 14.05 -5.68 -9.84
CA TYR A 402 14.10 -6.90 -9.02
C TYR A 402 15.53 -7.31 -8.66
N GLY A 403 16.50 -7.02 -9.52
CA GLY A 403 17.90 -7.34 -9.27
C GLY A 403 18.58 -6.48 -8.19
N LEU A 404 17.92 -5.46 -7.64
CA LEU A 404 18.47 -4.58 -6.60
C LEU A 404 17.78 -4.73 -5.25
N GLN A 405 16.57 -5.27 -5.23
CA GLN A 405 15.75 -5.31 -4.03
C GLN A 405 16.29 -6.28 -2.97
N SER A 406 17.07 -7.28 -3.38
CA SER A 406 17.69 -8.30 -2.53
C SER A 406 19.22 -8.25 -2.57
N THR A 407 19.80 -7.15 -3.05
CA THR A 407 21.24 -7.01 -3.25
C THR A 407 21.85 -6.25 -2.08
N GLN A 408 22.80 -6.88 -1.39
CA GLN A 408 23.51 -6.27 -0.27
C GLN A 408 24.18 -4.95 -0.71
N CYS A 409 24.31 -4.02 0.23
CA CYS A 409 24.98 -2.74 0.00
C CYS A 409 26.41 -2.89 -0.55
N LEU A 410 26.94 -1.81 -1.11
CA LEU A 410 28.23 -1.78 -1.80
C LEU A 410 29.43 -2.19 -0.91
N PHE A 411 29.31 -2.09 0.42
CA PHE A 411 30.37 -2.41 1.39
C PHE A 411 29.99 -3.53 2.37
N GLY A 412 28.93 -4.30 2.08
CA GLY A 412 28.41 -5.33 2.98
C GLY A 412 29.26 -6.60 3.11
N GLY A 413 30.56 -6.50 2.80
CA GLY A 413 31.47 -7.63 2.67
C GLY A 413 31.91 -7.78 1.22
N GLN A 414 33.20 -7.53 0.96
CA GLN A 414 33.85 -8.03 -0.24
C GLN A 414 33.72 -9.56 -0.25
N HIS A 415 32.98 -10.14 -1.20
CA HIS A 415 33.26 -11.43 -1.88
C HIS A 415 32.07 -11.79 -2.81
N GLY A 416 32.28 -11.64 -4.13
CA GLY A 416 31.74 -12.44 -5.25
C GLY A 416 30.23 -12.71 -5.41
N PRO A 417 29.73 -12.87 -6.65
CA PRO A 417 28.50 -13.63 -6.86
C PRO A 417 28.74 -15.07 -6.37
N LEU A 418 27.86 -15.57 -5.51
CA LEU A 418 27.83 -16.99 -5.14
C LEU A 418 27.70 -17.80 -6.44
N GLU A 419 28.73 -18.60 -6.76
CA GLU A 419 28.59 -19.66 -7.73
C GLU A 419 27.56 -20.69 -7.23
N PRO A 420 26.75 -21.27 -8.12
CA PRO A 420 25.86 -22.36 -7.77
C PRO A 420 26.68 -23.66 -7.71
N GLU A 421 27.37 -23.92 -6.59
CA GLU A 421 27.95 -25.25 -6.32
C GLU A 421 27.29 -25.90 -5.10
N GLU A 422 26.67 -27.04 -5.40
CA GLU A 422 26.38 -28.22 -4.59
C GLU A 422 26.18 -28.02 -3.08
N SER A 423 24.89 -27.99 -2.70
CA SER A 423 24.46 -28.22 -1.33
C SER A 423 24.78 -29.65 -0.89
N ASN A 424 25.87 -29.82 -0.15
CA ASN A 424 26.02 -30.93 0.79
C ASN A 424 26.51 -30.38 2.14
N GLY A 425 25.63 -30.47 3.14
CA GLY A 425 25.99 -30.57 4.56
C GLY A 425 26.60 -29.34 5.23
N THR A 426 25.77 -28.67 6.04
CA THR A 426 26.13 -28.09 7.35
C THR A 426 27.39 -27.21 7.42
N GLY A 427 27.21 -25.90 7.26
CA GLY A 427 28.23 -24.92 7.63
C GLY A 427 28.02 -23.55 6.99
N ALA A 428 27.09 -22.75 7.52
CA ALA A 428 26.95 -21.35 7.11
C ALA A 428 28.10 -20.54 7.71
N VAL A 429 29.04 -20.11 6.86
CA VAL A 429 30.08 -19.14 7.21
C VAL A 429 29.41 -17.80 7.55
N ALA A 430 29.71 -17.25 8.73
CA ALA A 430 29.15 -15.98 9.20
C ALA A 430 29.64 -14.81 8.31
N PRO A 431 28.75 -13.93 7.83
CA PRO A 431 29.16 -12.70 7.15
C PRO A 431 29.90 -11.78 8.14
N ALA A 432 31.00 -11.17 7.68
CA ALA A 432 31.75 -10.16 8.42
C ALA A 432 30.92 -8.86 8.62
N GLU A 433 31.30 -8.07 9.63
CA GLU A 433 30.60 -6.84 10.03
C GLU A 433 30.56 -5.80 8.89
N GLY A 434 29.38 -5.65 8.26
CA GLY A 434 29.14 -4.62 7.26
C GLY A 434 27.71 -4.65 6.73
N CYS A 435 26.89 -3.67 7.13
CA CYS A 435 25.61 -3.25 6.56
C CYS A 435 24.61 -4.34 6.08
N GLU A 436 23.62 -4.63 6.92
CA GLU A 436 22.40 -5.42 6.61
C GLU A 436 21.43 -4.73 5.63
N GLU A 437 21.69 -3.47 5.28
CA GLU A 437 20.85 -2.71 4.38
C GLU A 437 21.12 -3.14 2.93
N TYR A 438 20.05 -3.40 2.20
CA TYR A 438 20.14 -3.63 0.76
C TYR A 438 20.21 -2.28 0.04
N ILE A 439 20.75 -2.27 -1.18
CA ILE A 439 20.85 -1.08 -2.04
C ILE A 439 19.51 -0.34 -2.16
N ALA A 440 18.38 -1.07 -2.23
CA ALA A 440 17.07 -0.44 -2.32
C ALA A 440 16.65 0.38 -1.08
N ASP A 441 17.18 0.09 0.12
CA ASP A 441 16.92 0.90 1.31
C ASP A 441 17.81 2.15 1.34
N GLU A 442 19.09 2.02 0.97
CA GLU A 442 19.99 3.17 0.79
C GLU A 442 19.39 4.19 -0.19
N PHE A 443 18.80 3.70 -1.29
CA PHE A 443 18.14 4.56 -2.27
C PHE A 443 16.91 5.29 -1.70
N LYS A 444 16.14 4.65 -0.81
CA LYS A 444 15.01 5.30 -0.13
C LYS A 444 15.52 6.37 0.82
N MET A 445 16.53 6.06 1.64
CA MET A 445 17.11 6.99 2.61
C MET A 445 17.77 8.19 1.94
N ALA A 446 18.55 7.93 0.88
CA ALA A 446 19.20 8.95 0.06
C ALA A 446 18.23 9.81 -0.75
N GLY A 447 16.96 9.41 -0.87
CA GLY A 447 15.94 10.14 -1.65
C GLY A 447 16.05 9.95 -3.17
N VAL A 448 16.86 8.98 -3.62
CA VAL A 448 17.11 8.69 -5.04
C VAL A 448 16.35 7.46 -5.55
N ASN A 449 15.50 6.83 -4.73
CA ASN A 449 14.68 5.66 -5.13
C ASN A 449 13.79 5.91 -6.35
N HIS A 450 13.41 7.17 -6.60
CA HIS A 450 12.66 7.55 -7.79
C HIS A 450 13.44 7.32 -9.10
N VAL A 451 14.77 7.15 -9.04
CA VAL A 451 15.61 6.78 -10.19
C VAL A 451 15.41 5.31 -10.60
N LEU A 452 15.13 4.42 -9.65
CA LEU A 452 14.75 3.02 -9.94
C LEU A 452 13.33 2.90 -10.51
N ALA A 453 12.58 3.99 -10.49
CA ALA A 453 11.35 4.14 -11.25
C ALA A 453 11.68 4.80 -12.59
N VAL A 454 11.49 4.09 -13.69
CA VAL A 454 11.54 4.74 -15.00
C VAL A 454 10.52 5.89 -14.98
N SER A 455 11.05 7.10 -15.22
CA SER A 455 10.38 8.37 -14.96
C SER A 455 10.44 9.27 -16.19
N GLY A 456 9.84 10.45 -16.09
CA GLY A 456 9.92 11.44 -17.16
C GLY A 456 11.34 11.85 -17.51
N LEU A 457 12.25 11.88 -16.53
CA LEU A 457 13.67 12.16 -16.77
C LEU A 457 14.28 11.11 -17.70
N HIS A 458 14.04 9.82 -17.45
CA HIS A 458 14.54 8.74 -18.30
C HIS A 458 14.03 8.88 -19.74
N VAL A 459 12.74 9.17 -19.91
CA VAL A 459 12.16 9.41 -21.24
C VAL A 459 12.79 10.63 -21.91
N THR A 460 13.06 11.72 -21.18
CA THR A 460 13.77 12.89 -21.69
C THR A 460 15.19 12.55 -22.13
N ILE A 461 15.92 11.79 -21.31
CA ILE A 461 17.29 11.34 -21.60
C ILE A 461 17.33 10.50 -22.87
N ILE A 462 16.43 9.51 -22.99
CA ILE A 462 16.33 8.65 -24.18
C ILE A 462 15.90 9.46 -25.41
N THR A 463 14.94 10.38 -25.26
CA THR A 463 14.52 11.26 -26.35
C THR A 463 15.68 12.11 -26.86
N ALA A 464 16.42 12.75 -25.95
CA ALA A 464 17.59 13.57 -26.30
C ALA A 464 18.68 12.75 -26.98
N MET A 465 18.94 11.53 -26.51
CA MET A 465 19.88 10.58 -27.12
C MET A 465 19.47 10.24 -28.56
N LEU A 466 18.20 9.87 -28.77
CA LEU A 466 17.70 9.51 -30.10
C LEU A 466 17.68 10.71 -31.06
N VAL A 467 17.27 11.90 -30.59
CA VAL A 467 17.34 13.13 -31.39
C VAL A 467 18.79 13.44 -31.77
N GLY A 468 19.72 13.34 -30.80
CA GLY A 468 21.15 13.57 -31.05
C GLY A 468 21.73 12.60 -32.08
N LEU A 469 21.38 11.32 -31.99
CA LEU A 469 21.80 10.31 -32.97
C LEU A 469 21.25 10.61 -34.37
N CYS A 470 19.96 10.91 -34.49
CA CYS A 470 19.34 11.26 -35.77
C CYS A 470 19.91 12.56 -36.35
N ALA A 471 20.23 13.53 -35.49
CA ALA A 471 20.87 14.78 -35.90
C ALA A 471 22.31 14.55 -36.39
N MET A 472 23.08 13.67 -35.74
CA MET A 472 24.42 13.27 -36.19
C MET A 472 24.38 12.59 -37.56
N LEU A 473 23.34 11.80 -37.82
CA LEU A 473 23.06 11.19 -39.13
C LEU A 473 22.45 12.17 -40.16
N ARG A 474 22.29 13.46 -39.80
CA ARG A 474 21.72 14.52 -40.66
C ARG A 474 20.33 14.21 -41.22
N LEU A 475 19.52 13.42 -40.50
CA LEU A 475 18.16 13.11 -40.91
C LEU A 475 17.23 14.32 -40.77
N HIS A 476 16.30 14.50 -41.71
CA HIS A 476 15.34 15.59 -41.62
C HIS A 476 14.35 15.37 -40.46
N LYS A 477 14.06 16.43 -39.69
CA LYS A 477 13.22 16.38 -38.47
C LYS A 477 11.84 15.78 -38.66
N GLN A 478 11.24 15.94 -39.84
CA GLN A 478 9.92 15.37 -40.13
C GLN A 478 9.94 13.86 -40.37
N VAL A 479 11.11 13.26 -40.63
CA VAL A 479 11.24 11.82 -40.87
C VAL A 479 11.58 11.09 -39.58
N PHE A 480 12.55 11.61 -38.82
CA PHE A 480 12.98 10.91 -37.62
C PHE A 480 12.02 11.09 -36.42
N VAL A 481 11.21 12.15 -36.37
CA VAL A 481 10.30 12.37 -35.22
C VAL A 481 9.27 11.24 -35.05
N PRO A 482 8.55 10.80 -36.09
CA PRO A 482 7.69 9.61 -35.99
C PRO A 482 8.44 8.35 -35.55
N LEU A 483 9.69 8.17 -36.00
CA LEU A 483 10.53 7.04 -35.60
C LEU A 483 10.90 7.09 -34.11
N ILE A 484 11.24 8.28 -33.59
CA ILE A 484 11.51 8.48 -32.16
C ILE A 484 10.24 8.21 -31.36
N ILE A 485 9.07 8.67 -31.80
CA ILE A 485 7.80 8.40 -31.10
C ILE A 485 7.53 6.89 -31.05
N MET A 486 7.76 6.16 -32.14
CA MET A 486 7.67 4.70 -32.15
C MET A 486 8.66 4.06 -31.16
N ALA A 487 9.91 4.52 -31.13
CA ALA A 487 10.91 4.05 -30.17
C ALA A 487 10.52 4.34 -28.71
N LEU A 488 9.89 5.47 -28.43
CA LEU A 488 9.37 5.81 -27.10
C LEU A 488 8.16 4.95 -26.71
N ILE A 489 7.31 4.55 -27.67
CA ILE A 489 6.22 3.60 -27.42
C ILE A 489 6.81 2.22 -27.07
N ILE A 490 7.79 1.74 -27.82
CA ILE A 490 8.52 0.50 -27.52
C ILE A 490 9.15 0.57 -26.12
N PHE A 491 9.81 1.69 -25.80
CA PHE A 491 10.38 1.94 -24.47
C PHE A 491 9.33 1.93 -23.35
N ALA A 492 8.14 2.50 -23.58
CA ALA A 492 7.04 2.44 -22.62
C ALA A 492 6.60 1.00 -22.35
N ILE A 493 6.54 0.14 -23.38
CA ILE A 493 6.17 -1.26 -23.23
C ILE A 493 7.26 -2.04 -22.48
N ILE A 494 8.53 -1.86 -22.86
CA ILE A 494 9.70 -2.50 -22.20
C ILE A 494 9.69 -2.28 -20.69
N THR A 495 9.33 -1.07 -20.28
CA THR A 495 9.37 -0.62 -18.88
C THR A 495 8.08 -0.88 -18.11
N GLY A 496 7.11 -1.59 -18.71
CA GLY A 496 5.86 -2.02 -18.09
C GLY A 496 4.75 -0.97 -18.07
N ALA A 497 4.83 0.06 -18.94
CA ALA A 497 3.79 1.05 -19.20
C ALA A 497 3.18 1.72 -17.95
N ARG A 498 4.01 1.99 -16.93
CA ARG A 498 3.54 2.67 -15.70
C ARG A 498 3.03 4.08 -16.00
N PRO A 499 2.08 4.63 -15.19
CA PRO A 499 1.53 5.97 -15.43
C PRO A 499 2.59 7.07 -15.58
N SER A 500 3.71 6.99 -14.85
CA SER A 500 4.83 7.91 -14.95
C SER A 500 5.52 7.91 -16.32
N VAL A 501 5.68 6.73 -16.93
CA VAL A 501 6.31 6.55 -18.25
C VAL A 501 5.34 6.92 -19.35
N LEU A 502 4.09 6.44 -19.27
CA LEU A 502 3.03 6.77 -20.25
C LEU A 502 2.85 8.28 -20.35
N ARG A 503 2.72 8.98 -19.22
CA ARG A 503 2.62 10.44 -19.19
C ARG A 503 3.81 11.09 -19.89
N ALA A 504 5.01 10.65 -19.57
CA ALA A 504 6.22 11.22 -20.15
C ALA A 504 6.31 10.98 -21.66
N VAL A 505 6.02 9.76 -22.14
CA VAL A 505 6.02 9.43 -23.57
C VAL A 505 4.96 10.25 -24.31
N ILE A 506 3.75 10.38 -23.78
CA ILE A 506 2.70 11.23 -24.36
C ILE A 506 3.17 12.68 -24.46
N MET A 507 3.72 13.25 -23.39
CA MET A 507 4.19 14.64 -23.38
C MET A 507 5.36 14.86 -24.34
N HIS A 508 6.30 13.91 -24.44
CA HIS A 508 7.42 13.99 -25.40
C HIS A 508 6.95 13.80 -26.84
N ALA A 509 6.00 12.91 -27.10
CA ALA A 509 5.41 12.74 -28.42
C ALA A 509 4.70 14.03 -28.87
N LEU A 510 3.88 14.63 -28.01
CA LEU A 510 3.25 15.92 -28.27
C LEU A 510 4.29 17.01 -28.53
N PHE A 511 5.34 17.08 -27.70
CA PHE A 511 6.43 18.03 -27.88
C PHE A 511 7.11 17.85 -29.24
N LEU A 512 7.55 16.63 -29.59
CA LEU A 512 8.24 16.34 -30.84
C LEU A 512 7.35 16.60 -32.07
N LEU A 513 6.07 16.23 -32.01
CA LEU A 513 5.11 16.51 -33.09
C LEU A 513 4.91 18.02 -33.27
N THR A 514 4.74 18.76 -32.17
CA THR A 514 4.65 20.21 -32.25
C THR A 514 5.95 20.76 -32.83
N TRP A 515 7.12 20.42 -32.32
CA TRP A 515 8.41 20.93 -32.82
C TRP A 515 8.70 20.61 -34.31
N ALA A 516 8.29 19.43 -34.78
CA ALA A 516 8.50 19.01 -36.17
C ALA A 516 7.54 19.66 -37.16
N TYR A 517 6.26 19.81 -36.79
CA TYR A 517 5.16 20.14 -37.72
C TYR A 517 4.45 21.46 -37.41
N MET A 518 4.67 22.05 -36.23
CA MET A 518 4.07 23.31 -35.79
C MET A 518 5.18 24.25 -35.32
N ALA A 519 5.25 25.49 -35.80
CA ALA A 519 6.31 26.44 -35.39
C ALA A 519 6.15 26.97 -33.93
N GLY A 520 5.79 26.13 -32.96
CA GLY A 520 5.45 26.47 -31.58
C GLY A 520 6.64 26.43 -30.61
N ASN A 521 6.57 27.28 -29.57
CA ASN A 521 7.57 27.37 -28.49
C ASN A 521 7.42 26.26 -27.42
N ILE A 522 8.55 25.86 -26.81
CA ILE A 522 8.66 24.80 -25.76
C ILE A 522 7.68 24.98 -24.58
N ARG A 523 7.43 26.23 -24.16
CA ARG A 523 6.65 26.54 -22.94
C ARG A 523 5.14 26.28 -23.10
N SER A 524 4.60 26.41 -24.31
CA SER A 524 3.18 26.14 -24.58
C SER A 524 2.87 24.63 -24.65
N SER A 525 3.86 23.80 -25.00
CA SER A 525 3.70 22.34 -25.08
C SER A 525 3.55 21.68 -23.69
N ALA A 526 4.16 22.20 -22.64
CA ALA A 526 4.05 21.63 -21.29
C ALA A 526 2.67 21.92 -20.64
N LEU A 527 2.16 23.14 -20.77
CA LEU A 527 0.84 23.55 -20.24
C LEU A 527 -0.32 22.82 -20.94
N LEU A 528 -0.16 22.46 -22.21
CA LEU A 528 -1.09 21.60 -22.94
C LEU A 528 -0.86 20.11 -22.63
N GLY A 529 0.40 19.68 -22.54
CA GLY A 529 0.77 18.28 -22.39
C GLY A 529 0.30 17.65 -21.07
N VAL A 530 0.31 18.40 -19.97
CA VAL A 530 -0.16 17.90 -18.66
C VAL A 530 -1.65 17.49 -18.68
N PRO A 531 -2.60 18.39 -18.98
CA PRO A 531 -4.02 18.02 -19.00
C PRO A 531 -4.35 16.98 -20.08
N VAL A 532 -3.69 17.01 -21.24
CA VAL A 532 -3.89 16.00 -22.30
C VAL A 532 -3.39 14.62 -21.88
N ALA A 533 -2.20 14.53 -21.28
CA ALA A 533 -1.68 13.25 -20.79
C ALA A 533 -2.53 12.69 -19.65
N ALA A 534 -2.99 13.54 -18.71
CA ALA A 534 -3.91 13.13 -17.66
C ALA A 534 -5.22 12.60 -18.26
N PHE A 535 -5.81 13.32 -19.22
CA PHE A 535 -7.03 12.89 -19.90
C PHE A 535 -6.87 11.53 -20.58
N LEU A 536 -5.81 11.31 -21.37
CA LEU A 536 -5.60 10.04 -22.08
C LEU A 536 -5.41 8.85 -21.14
N ILE A 537 -4.64 9.03 -20.06
CA ILE A 537 -4.42 7.96 -19.06
C ILE A 537 -5.73 7.62 -18.33
N LEU A 538 -6.46 8.66 -17.89
CA LEU A 538 -7.70 8.49 -17.11
C LEU A 538 -8.90 8.09 -17.98
N LEU A 539 -8.81 8.24 -19.30
CA LEU A 539 -9.81 7.72 -20.23
C LEU A 539 -9.72 6.19 -20.34
N GLN A 540 -8.50 5.63 -20.25
CA GLN A 540 -8.29 4.19 -20.26
C GLN A 540 -8.66 3.56 -18.91
N ASN A 541 -8.23 4.18 -17.81
CA ASN A 541 -8.53 3.70 -16.47
C ASN A 541 -8.73 4.87 -15.48
N PRO A 542 -9.98 5.21 -15.13
CA PRO A 542 -10.26 6.34 -14.25
C PRO A 542 -9.80 6.11 -12.80
N LEU A 543 -9.68 4.85 -12.36
CA LEU A 543 -9.29 4.49 -10.99
C LEU A 543 -7.81 4.84 -10.70
N VAL A 544 -6.98 5.02 -11.72
CA VAL A 544 -5.57 5.43 -11.58
C VAL A 544 -5.42 6.84 -10.99
N LEU A 545 -6.47 7.67 -11.02
CA LEU A 545 -6.45 9.04 -10.47
C LEU A 545 -5.97 9.10 -9.01
N VAL A 546 -6.28 8.07 -8.23
CA VAL A 546 -5.99 8.01 -6.79
C VAL A 546 -4.70 7.26 -6.47
N ASP A 547 -4.00 6.76 -7.49
CA ASP A 547 -2.75 6.06 -7.31
C ASP A 547 -1.64 7.06 -6.91
N PRO A 548 -0.84 6.76 -5.87
CA PRO A 548 0.37 7.50 -5.55
C PRO A 548 1.26 7.77 -6.79
N SER A 549 1.43 6.80 -7.69
CA SER A 549 2.26 6.91 -8.89
C SER A 549 1.77 8.00 -9.85
N PHE A 550 0.46 8.14 -10.01
CA PHE A 550 -0.14 9.19 -10.83
C PHE A 550 0.05 10.55 -10.15
N THR A 551 -0.40 10.68 -8.89
CA THR A 551 -0.38 11.94 -8.15
C THR A 551 1.03 12.50 -7.96
N LEU A 552 2.00 11.67 -7.58
CA LEU A 552 3.40 12.05 -7.42
C LEU A 552 4.01 12.52 -8.75
N SER A 553 3.69 11.86 -9.87
CA SER A 553 4.27 12.18 -11.18
C SER A 553 3.72 13.49 -11.77
N PHE A 554 2.40 13.69 -11.71
CA PHE A 554 1.76 14.94 -12.16
C PHE A 554 2.08 16.11 -11.22
N GLY A 555 2.11 15.85 -9.90
CA GLY A 555 2.52 16.83 -8.89
C GLY A 555 3.93 17.34 -9.12
N ALA A 556 4.90 16.47 -9.43
CA ALA A 556 6.28 16.86 -9.71
C ALA A 556 6.39 17.81 -10.92
N ILE A 557 5.68 17.52 -12.02
CA ILE A 557 5.70 18.39 -13.20
C ILE A 557 4.99 19.71 -12.97
N LEU A 558 3.82 19.71 -12.33
CA LEU A 558 3.13 20.95 -12.00
C LEU A 558 3.99 21.84 -11.10
N SER A 559 4.71 21.23 -10.14
CA SER A 559 5.67 21.94 -9.29
C SER A 559 6.80 22.55 -10.12
N LEU A 560 7.42 21.78 -11.02
CA LEU A 560 8.48 22.28 -11.91
C LEU A 560 8.00 23.43 -12.82
N VAL A 561 6.79 23.34 -13.37
CA VAL A 561 6.25 24.36 -14.29
C VAL A 561 5.83 25.63 -13.54
N LEU A 562 5.17 25.48 -12.39
CA LEU A 562 4.53 26.60 -11.68
C LEU A 562 5.42 27.26 -10.62
N ILE A 563 6.28 26.50 -9.93
CA ILE A 563 7.03 26.98 -8.75
C ILE A 563 8.47 27.39 -9.10
N THR A 564 9.09 26.79 -10.12
CA THR A 564 10.50 27.09 -10.47
C THR A 564 10.74 28.58 -10.74
N THR A 565 9.82 29.26 -11.41
CA THR A 565 9.97 30.70 -11.71
C THR A 565 9.81 31.56 -10.44
N PRO A 566 8.75 31.40 -9.61
CA PRO A 566 8.67 32.05 -8.30
C PRO A 566 9.86 31.80 -7.38
N ALA A 567 10.41 30.57 -7.36
CA ALA A 567 11.58 30.23 -6.56
C ALA A 567 12.84 30.96 -7.04
N PHE A 568 13.05 31.02 -8.36
CA PHE A 568 14.16 31.77 -8.96
C PHE A 568 14.05 33.28 -8.65
N ASP A 569 12.85 33.86 -8.80
CA ASP A 569 12.58 35.26 -8.47
C ASP A 569 12.92 35.53 -7.00
N LEU A 570 12.54 34.65 -6.08
CA LEU A 570 12.83 34.79 -4.65
C LEU A 570 14.35 34.83 -4.38
N PHE A 571 15.11 33.88 -4.91
CA PHE A 571 16.56 33.81 -4.69
C PHE A 571 17.33 34.93 -5.39
N SER A 572 16.79 35.48 -6.49
CA SER A 572 17.43 36.59 -7.22
C SER A 572 17.63 37.86 -6.38
N HIS A 573 16.89 38.01 -5.27
CA HIS A 573 17.02 39.11 -4.33
C HIS A 573 18.21 38.96 -3.35
N LEU A 574 18.80 37.77 -3.25
CA LEU A 574 19.95 37.50 -2.38
C LEU A 574 21.25 37.94 -3.07
N ARG A 575 21.89 38.98 -2.52
CA ARG A 575 23.16 39.54 -2.99
C ARG A 575 24.08 39.88 -1.83
N GLY A 576 25.39 39.89 -2.09
CA GLY A 576 26.40 40.31 -1.13
C GLY A 576 26.27 39.57 0.20
N ASN A 577 26.19 40.30 1.30
CA ASN A 577 26.17 39.70 2.63
C ASN A 577 24.91 38.87 2.89
N THR A 578 23.77 39.23 2.28
CA THR A 578 22.51 38.48 2.46
C THR A 578 22.56 37.10 1.80
N PHE A 579 23.30 36.96 0.70
CA PHE A 579 23.54 35.67 0.06
C PHE A 579 24.44 34.78 0.92
N LEU A 580 25.54 35.33 1.45
CA LEU A 580 26.41 34.62 2.38
C LEU A 580 25.66 34.16 3.64
N ALA A 581 24.89 35.06 4.25
CA ALA A 581 24.08 34.77 5.43
C ALA A 581 23.08 33.64 5.17
N ALA A 582 22.37 33.67 4.03
CA ALA A 582 21.45 32.61 3.65
C ALA A 582 22.17 31.26 3.49
N GLY A 583 23.33 31.24 2.83
CA GLY A 583 24.15 30.02 2.68
C GLY A 583 24.60 29.44 4.02
N LEU A 584 25.12 30.29 4.92
CA LEU A 584 25.54 29.87 6.27
C LEU A 584 24.36 29.34 7.10
N LEU A 585 23.19 29.96 7.01
CA LEU A 585 21.98 29.49 7.69
C LEU A 585 21.53 28.14 7.15
N VAL A 586 21.55 27.92 5.84
CA VAL A 586 21.24 26.61 5.25
C VAL A 586 22.22 25.56 5.76
N LEU A 587 23.53 25.84 5.77
CA LEU A 587 24.54 24.91 6.30
C LEU A 587 24.33 24.61 7.80
N PHE A 588 24.03 25.64 8.60
CA PHE A 588 23.74 25.48 10.02
C PHE A 588 22.53 24.57 10.27
N PHE A 589 21.39 24.85 9.65
CA PHE A 589 20.19 24.02 9.81
C PHE A 589 20.38 22.62 9.23
N THR A 590 21.17 22.47 8.17
CA THR A 590 21.55 21.15 7.63
C THR A 590 22.37 20.36 8.65
N GLY A 591 23.39 20.98 9.24
CA GLY A 591 24.23 20.37 10.27
C GLY A 591 23.44 19.98 11.52
N VAL A 592 22.54 20.85 11.99
CA VAL A 592 21.60 20.54 13.09
C VAL A 592 20.72 19.34 12.71
N GLY A 593 20.20 19.31 11.48
CA GLY A 593 19.40 18.20 10.97
C GLY A 593 20.15 16.87 10.96
N ILE A 594 21.39 16.86 10.47
CA ILE A 594 22.27 15.68 10.43
C ILE A 594 22.57 15.18 11.85
N LEU A 595 22.97 16.08 12.75
CA LEU A 595 23.38 15.71 14.10
C LEU A 595 22.19 15.28 14.98
N LYS A 596 21.10 16.05 14.94
CA LYS A 596 19.92 15.91 15.81
C LYS A 596 18.64 16.42 15.12
N TRP A 597 18.15 15.67 14.13
CA TRP A 597 16.90 15.95 13.40
C TRP A 597 15.71 16.43 14.26
N PRO A 598 15.41 15.85 15.44
CA PRO A 598 14.24 16.26 16.23
C PRO A 598 14.23 17.75 16.64
N LEU A 599 15.39 18.42 16.67
CA LEU A 599 15.45 19.86 16.92
C LEU A 599 14.74 20.67 15.83
N LEU A 600 14.85 20.27 14.55
CA LEU A 600 14.26 20.99 13.43
C LEU A 600 12.73 20.96 13.41
N VAL A 601 12.12 20.02 14.15
CA VAL A 601 10.66 19.89 14.25
C VAL A 601 10.12 20.32 15.61
N THR A 602 11.00 20.69 16.55
CA THR A 602 10.62 21.10 17.91
C THR A 602 10.47 22.63 17.99
N PRO A 603 9.27 23.16 18.31
CA PRO A 603 9.05 24.61 18.36
C PRO A 603 9.97 25.35 19.33
N GLN A 604 10.36 24.71 20.43
CA GLN A 604 11.26 25.28 21.45
C GLN A 604 12.64 25.65 20.89
N PHE A 605 13.14 24.90 19.90
CA PHE A 605 14.37 25.20 19.19
C PHE A 605 14.11 26.08 17.96
N LEU A 606 13.10 25.73 17.16
CA LEU A 606 12.87 26.34 15.85
C LEU A 606 12.48 27.83 15.96
N LEU A 607 11.70 28.23 16.97
CA LEU A 607 11.28 29.62 17.14
C LEU A 607 12.45 30.54 17.51
N PRO A 608 13.26 30.26 18.56
CA PRO A 608 14.47 31.04 18.83
C PRO A 608 15.47 31.01 17.68
N ALA A 609 15.73 29.84 17.08
CA ALA A 609 16.65 29.72 15.95
C ALA A 609 16.18 30.55 14.74
N GLY A 610 14.87 30.58 14.48
CA GLY A 610 14.26 31.41 13.44
C GLY A 610 14.42 32.91 13.70
N LEU A 611 14.26 33.36 14.95
CA LEU A 611 14.50 34.76 15.33
C LEU A 611 15.96 35.16 15.16
N VAL A 612 16.89 34.28 15.57
CA VAL A 612 18.33 34.48 15.36
C VAL A 612 18.65 34.55 13.86
N ALA A 613 18.11 33.62 13.06
CA ALA A 613 18.28 33.61 11.61
C ALA A 613 17.77 34.91 10.96
N PHE A 614 16.60 35.39 11.38
CA PHE A 614 16.06 36.68 10.93
C PHE A 614 16.97 37.84 11.34
N GLY A 615 17.48 37.85 12.58
CA GLY A 615 18.45 38.83 13.07
C GLY A 615 19.74 38.83 12.25
N VAL A 616 20.28 37.66 11.91
CA VAL A 616 21.46 37.49 11.05
C VAL A 616 21.21 38.04 9.65
N MET A 617 20.06 37.73 9.03
CA MET A 617 19.68 38.27 7.72
C MET A 617 19.54 39.80 7.74
N MET A 618 18.91 40.36 8.78
CA MET A 618 18.78 41.80 8.96
C MET A 618 20.12 42.49 9.21
N GLY A 619 21.01 41.86 9.99
CA GLY A 619 22.37 42.32 10.24
C GLY A 619 23.18 42.37 8.94
N ALA A 620 23.14 41.28 8.17
CA ALA A 620 23.79 41.20 6.85
C ALA A 620 23.32 42.30 5.91
N ALA A 621 22.00 42.52 5.80
CA ALA A 621 21.41 43.58 4.99
C ALA A 621 21.82 44.99 5.47
N ARG A 622 21.94 45.21 6.79
CA ARG A 622 22.40 46.50 7.35
C ARG A 622 23.89 46.74 7.10
N LEU A 623 24.74 45.72 7.23
CA LEU A 623 26.17 45.82 6.94
C LEU A 623 26.40 46.19 5.47
N GLU A 624 25.62 45.60 4.58
CA GLU A 624 25.69 45.89 3.15
C GLU A 624 25.26 47.33 2.83
N LYS A 625 24.21 47.84 3.50
CA LYS A 625 23.82 49.26 3.42
C LYS A 625 24.88 50.21 3.97
N ARG A 626 25.68 49.77 4.94
CA ARG A 626 26.83 50.52 5.50
C ARG A 626 28.09 50.41 4.66
N GLY A 627 28.05 49.73 3.52
CA GLY A 627 29.19 49.57 2.60
C GLY A 627 30.16 48.45 2.97
N ILE A 628 29.93 47.72 4.07
CA ILE A 628 30.77 46.60 4.48
C ILE A 628 30.32 45.36 3.71
N ARG A 629 31.11 44.91 2.73
CA ARG A 629 30.79 43.75 1.86
C ARG A 629 31.82 42.64 2.05
N LEU A 630 31.43 41.54 2.69
CA LEU A 630 32.32 40.41 3.00
C LEU A 630 32.71 39.60 1.75
N ILE A 631 31.77 39.43 0.80
CA ILE A 631 31.97 38.66 -0.44
C ILE A 631 31.77 39.53 -1.69
N GLY A 632 31.95 40.85 -1.56
CA GLY A 632 31.67 41.79 -2.64
C GLY A 632 30.19 41.85 -3.02
N GLY A 633 29.90 41.98 -4.31
CA GLY A 633 28.54 42.02 -4.86
C GLY A 633 27.98 40.67 -5.33
N PHE A 634 28.74 39.58 -5.13
CA PHE A 634 28.35 38.25 -5.61
C PHE A 634 27.02 37.81 -5.01
N GLY A 635 26.14 37.27 -5.85
CA GLY A 635 24.82 36.80 -5.45
C GLY A 635 24.30 35.69 -6.33
N TYR A 636 23.04 35.33 -6.10
CA TYR A 636 22.43 34.20 -6.79
C TYR A 636 22.35 34.39 -8.32
N THR A 637 22.21 35.63 -8.79
CA THR A 637 22.16 35.95 -10.22
C THR A 637 23.49 35.78 -10.95
N ASP A 638 24.60 35.69 -10.22
CA ASP A 638 25.95 35.57 -10.78
C ASP A 638 26.37 34.09 -10.95
N ILE A 639 25.59 33.16 -10.39
CA ILE A 639 25.73 31.72 -10.62
C ILE A 639 25.35 31.43 -12.09
N PRO A 640 26.05 30.49 -12.79
CA PRO A 640 25.68 30.11 -14.14
C PRO A 640 24.18 29.84 -14.27
N PRO A 641 23.50 30.42 -15.29
CA PRO A 641 22.03 30.44 -15.34
C PRO A 641 21.41 29.05 -15.38
N GLY A 642 22.13 28.04 -15.92
CA GLY A 642 21.71 26.64 -15.86
C GLY A 642 21.69 26.09 -14.43
N VAL A 643 22.74 26.36 -13.66
CA VAL A 643 22.87 25.91 -12.26
C VAL A 643 21.88 26.64 -11.37
N ALA A 644 21.73 27.96 -11.52
CA ALA A 644 20.74 28.74 -10.77
C ALA A 644 19.31 28.21 -11.02
N LYS A 645 18.90 28.08 -12.29
CA LYS A 645 17.58 27.50 -12.63
C LYS A 645 17.41 26.08 -12.08
N PHE A 646 18.45 25.26 -12.11
CA PHE A 646 18.42 23.93 -11.54
C PHE A 646 18.23 23.95 -10.01
N MET A 647 18.92 24.84 -9.28
CA MET A 647 18.69 25.05 -7.84
C MET A 647 17.24 25.47 -7.54
N ALA A 648 16.69 26.40 -8.31
CA ALA A 648 15.29 26.81 -8.18
C ALA A 648 14.32 25.65 -8.47
N ALA A 649 14.63 24.81 -9.46
CA ALA A 649 13.85 23.62 -9.78
C ALA A 649 13.89 22.57 -8.67
N GLN A 650 15.03 22.38 -7.99
CA GLN A 650 15.10 21.50 -6.82
C GLN A 650 14.17 21.97 -5.71
N VAL A 651 14.19 23.27 -5.39
CA VAL A 651 13.27 23.86 -4.39
C VAL A 651 11.81 23.71 -4.82
N ALA A 652 11.52 23.89 -6.11
CA ALA A 652 10.18 23.66 -6.65
C ALA A 652 9.69 22.22 -6.42
N ILE A 653 10.52 21.21 -6.68
CA ILE A 653 10.17 19.80 -6.43
C ILE A 653 9.99 19.57 -4.92
N GLN A 654 10.91 20.07 -4.10
CA GLN A 654 10.86 19.90 -2.64
C GLN A 654 9.57 20.45 -2.04
N VAL A 655 9.23 21.70 -2.37
CA VAL A 655 8.05 22.39 -1.83
C VAL A 655 6.76 21.87 -2.48
N GLY A 656 6.71 21.73 -3.81
CA GLY A 656 5.46 21.43 -4.48
C GLY A 656 5.02 19.96 -4.40
N MET A 657 5.97 19.02 -4.30
CA MET A 657 5.68 17.59 -4.39
C MET A 657 6.31 16.78 -3.27
N MET A 658 7.63 16.89 -3.05
CA MET A 658 8.34 15.97 -2.16
C MET A 658 7.89 16.15 -0.71
N LEU A 659 7.79 17.39 -0.20
CA LEU A 659 7.36 17.66 1.17
C LEU A 659 5.91 17.24 1.46
N PRO A 660 4.89 17.77 0.78
CA PRO A 660 3.51 17.43 1.13
C PRO A 660 3.16 15.96 0.83
N LEU A 661 3.57 15.43 -0.33
CA LEU A 661 3.07 14.13 -0.79
C LEU A 661 3.90 12.96 -0.28
N SER A 662 5.23 13.10 -0.09
CA SER A 662 6.03 12.04 0.53
C SER A 662 5.58 11.80 1.98
N LEU A 663 5.28 12.88 2.70
CA LEU A 663 4.76 12.79 4.06
C LEU A 663 3.38 12.13 4.10
N TYR A 664 2.51 12.46 3.14
CA TYR A 664 1.16 11.90 3.07
C TYR A 664 1.13 10.40 2.76
N TYR A 665 1.93 9.95 1.78
CA TYR A 665 1.90 8.57 1.31
C TYR A 665 2.89 7.64 2.03
N PHE A 666 4.05 8.15 2.45
CA PHE A 666 5.14 7.32 2.99
C PHE A 666 5.45 7.60 4.46
N CYS A 667 4.87 8.64 5.07
CA CYS A 667 5.19 9.06 6.45
C CYS A 667 6.70 9.22 6.71
N ARG A 668 7.46 9.57 5.68
CA ARG A 668 8.94 9.63 5.71
C ARG A 668 9.45 10.80 4.88
N TRP A 669 10.61 11.32 5.30
CA TRP A 669 11.33 12.36 4.58
C TRP A 669 12.77 11.93 4.24
N PRO A 670 13.14 11.81 2.96
CA PRO A 670 14.53 11.58 2.59
C PRO A 670 15.32 12.90 2.65
N PHE A 671 15.99 13.15 3.78
CA PHE A 671 16.68 14.42 4.03
C PHE A 671 17.85 14.64 3.06
N ALA A 672 18.58 13.57 2.75
CA ALA A 672 19.58 13.56 1.69
C ALA A 672 19.06 14.00 0.33
N GLY A 673 17.78 13.76 0.01
CA GLY A 673 17.22 13.97 -1.33
C GLY A 673 17.34 15.40 -1.83
N ALA A 674 17.37 16.40 -0.95
CA ALA A 674 17.59 17.80 -1.36
C ALA A 674 19.01 18.05 -1.92
N TYR A 675 20.01 17.26 -1.48
CA TYR A 675 21.42 17.41 -1.83
C TYR A 675 21.86 16.34 -2.84
N ALA A 676 21.54 15.07 -2.58
CA ALA A 676 21.89 13.94 -3.44
C ALA A 676 21.38 14.14 -4.87
N ASN A 677 20.19 14.71 -5.04
CA ASN A 677 19.61 14.96 -6.37
C ASN A 677 20.35 16.01 -7.20
N PHE A 678 21.17 16.88 -6.59
CA PHE A 678 22.02 17.78 -7.38
C PHE A 678 23.06 17.03 -8.21
N ILE A 679 23.54 15.91 -7.69
CA ILE A 679 24.58 15.07 -8.33
C ILE A 679 23.94 13.88 -9.04
N ALA A 680 22.94 13.25 -8.43
CA ALA A 680 22.29 12.06 -8.93
C ALA A 680 21.59 12.30 -10.28
N LEU A 681 20.92 13.44 -10.48
CA LEU A 681 20.14 13.70 -11.71
C LEU A 681 21.02 13.90 -12.97
N PRO A 682 22.13 14.64 -12.93
CA PRO A 682 23.10 14.64 -14.04
C PRO A 682 23.75 13.28 -14.25
N LEU A 683 24.16 12.62 -13.16
CA LEU A 683 24.89 11.35 -13.21
C LEU A 683 24.05 10.23 -13.81
N ILE A 684 22.77 10.12 -13.43
CA ILE A 684 21.85 9.14 -14.00
C ILE A 684 21.60 9.37 -15.50
N GLY A 685 21.66 10.63 -15.94
CA GLY A 685 21.63 10.99 -17.37
C GLY A 685 22.69 10.22 -18.16
N ILE A 686 23.93 10.26 -17.67
CA ILE A 686 25.07 9.56 -18.29
C ILE A 686 24.88 8.05 -18.20
N VAL A 687 24.54 7.53 -17.02
CA VAL A 687 24.39 6.08 -16.78
C VAL A 687 23.34 5.47 -17.70
N VAL A 688 22.19 6.13 -17.85
CA VAL A 688 21.08 5.64 -18.68
C VAL A 688 21.43 5.70 -20.17
N GLN A 689 22.10 6.77 -20.63
CA GLN A 689 22.52 6.88 -22.03
C GLN A 689 23.53 5.79 -22.41
N LEU A 690 24.61 5.67 -21.63
CA LEU A 690 25.64 4.66 -21.88
C LEU A 690 25.05 3.25 -21.81
N GLY A 691 24.16 2.98 -20.86
CA GLY A 691 23.48 1.70 -20.72
C GLY A 691 22.56 1.37 -21.89
N ALA A 692 21.72 2.32 -22.30
CA ALA A 692 20.83 2.14 -23.44
C ALA A 692 21.62 1.94 -24.74
N MET A 693 22.70 2.72 -24.95
CA MET A 693 23.58 2.56 -26.10
C MET A 693 24.31 1.21 -26.08
N ALA A 694 24.90 0.81 -24.94
CA ALA A 694 25.56 -0.49 -24.81
C ALA A 694 24.58 -1.64 -25.09
N GLY A 695 23.37 -1.56 -24.52
CA GLY A 695 22.31 -2.55 -24.73
C GLY A 695 21.88 -2.65 -26.20
N LEU A 696 21.70 -1.53 -26.91
CA LEU A 696 21.25 -1.50 -28.31
C LEU A 696 22.37 -1.86 -29.30
N LEU A 697 23.55 -1.25 -29.15
CA LEU A 697 24.70 -1.50 -30.03
C LEU A 697 25.29 -2.90 -29.81
N GLY A 698 25.15 -3.45 -28.60
CA GLY A 698 25.52 -4.83 -28.29
C GLY A 698 24.69 -5.89 -29.05
N LEU A 699 23.55 -5.51 -29.64
CA LEU A 699 22.75 -6.40 -30.47
C LEU A 699 23.32 -6.57 -31.88
N ILE A 700 24.30 -5.74 -32.29
CA ILE A 700 24.95 -5.84 -33.59
C ILE A 700 25.83 -7.10 -33.61
N PRO A 701 25.58 -8.07 -34.50
CA PRO A 701 26.37 -9.30 -34.56
C PRO A 701 27.87 -9.04 -34.78
N GLY A 702 28.72 -9.83 -34.12
CA GLY A 702 30.19 -9.76 -34.24
C GLY A 702 30.81 -8.62 -33.42
N VAL A 703 30.69 -7.38 -33.88
CA VAL A 703 31.40 -6.22 -33.31
C VAL A 703 30.66 -5.59 -32.13
N GLY A 704 29.33 -5.75 -32.06
CA GLY A 704 28.49 -5.05 -31.09
C GLY A 704 28.86 -5.32 -29.63
N LEU A 705 29.20 -6.58 -29.28
CA LEU A 705 29.55 -6.93 -27.90
C LEU A 705 30.82 -6.21 -27.41
N TYR A 706 31.81 -6.00 -28.29
CA TYR A 706 33.02 -5.26 -27.96
C TYR A 706 32.73 -3.76 -27.75
N ILE A 707 31.87 -3.16 -28.59
CA ILE A 707 31.41 -1.78 -28.40
C ILE A 707 30.64 -1.66 -27.07
N ALA A 708 29.75 -2.60 -26.79
CA ALA A 708 28.99 -2.65 -25.54
C ALA A 708 29.90 -2.81 -24.33
N LEU A 709 30.97 -3.59 -24.42
CA LEU A 709 31.98 -3.74 -23.36
C LEU A 709 32.70 -2.41 -23.09
N MET A 710 33.14 -1.68 -24.12
CA MET A 710 33.78 -0.37 -23.95
C MET A 710 32.85 0.66 -23.29
N LEU A 711 31.60 0.74 -23.78
CA LEU A 711 30.59 1.63 -23.19
C LEU A 711 30.25 1.23 -21.76
N SER A 712 30.17 -0.08 -21.48
CA SER A 712 29.88 -0.60 -20.14
C SER A 712 31.03 -0.40 -19.16
N ALA A 713 32.29 -0.47 -19.63
CA ALA A 713 33.45 -0.12 -18.82
C ALA A 713 33.44 1.36 -18.43
N ALA A 714 33.10 2.27 -19.35
CA ALA A 714 32.89 3.68 -19.03
C ALA A 714 31.71 3.86 -18.05
N ASN A 715 30.61 3.13 -18.28
CA ASN A 715 29.42 3.18 -17.44
C ASN A 715 29.64 2.61 -16.04
N TRP A 716 30.54 1.64 -15.88
CA TRP A 716 30.90 1.06 -14.59
C TRP A 716 31.41 2.13 -13.61
N LEU A 717 32.19 3.09 -14.09
CA LEU A 717 32.65 4.23 -13.28
C LEU A 717 31.48 5.06 -12.76
N PHE A 718 30.55 5.45 -13.65
CA PHE A 718 29.42 6.32 -13.30
C PHE A 718 28.36 5.61 -12.45
N SER A 719 28.06 4.35 -12.77
CA SER A 719 27.14 3.52 -11.97
C SER A 719 27.70 3.26 -10.58
N THR A 720 29.00 2.96 -10.46
CA THR A 720 29.67 2.81 -9.16
C THR A 720 29.65 4.11 -8.38
N ALA A 721 29.97 5.26 -9.01
CA ALA A 721 29.86 6.57 -8.38
C ALA A 721 28.43 6.88 -7.90
N PHE A 722 27.40 6.45 -8.64
CA PHE A 722 26.01 6.61 -8.25
C PHE A 722 25.66 5.77 -7.02
N LEU A 723 26.06 4.49 -7.01
CA LEU A 723 25.83 3.61 -5.87
C LEU A 723 26.56 4.13 -4.61
N TRP A 724 27.79 4.61 -4.76
CA TRP A 724 28.55 5.29 -3.70
C TRP A 724 27.82 6.54 -3.18
N LEU A 725 27.28 7.38 -4.07
CA LEU A 725 26.52 8.57 -3.69
C LEU A 725 25.29 8.19 -2.86
N ALA A 726 24.56 7.14 -3.26
CA ALA A 726 23.40 6.66 -2.51
C ALA A 726 23.81 6.14 -1.12
N HIS A 727 24.86 5.33 -1.05
CA HIS A 727 25.39 4.79 0.21
C HIS A 727 25.84 5.90 1.17
N ILE A 728 26.72 6.82 0.72
CA ILE A 728 27.20 7.94 1.54
C ILE A 728 26.03 8.82 2.01
N SER A 729 25.05 9.06 1.13
CA SER A 729 23.88 9.87 1.48
C SER A 729 23.01 9.21 2.55
N ALA A 730 22.84 7.89 2.49
CA ALA A 730 22.13 7.12 3.51
C ALA A 730 22.88 7.11 4.85
N LEU A 731 24.21 7.07 4.81
CA LEU A 731 25.06 7.09 6.01
C LEU A 731 25.08 8.46 6.71
N ILE A 732 25.18 9.54 5.95
CA ILE A 732 25.35 10.91 6.50
C ILE A 732 24.01 11.52 6.92
N PHE A 733 22.94 11.34 6.14
CA PHE A 733 21.70 12.05 6.36
C PHE A 733 20.64 11.17 7.03
N PRO A 734 19.92 11.69 8.04
CA PRO A 734 18.82 10.95 8.65
C PRO A 734 17.65 10.71 7.68
N TYR A 735 16.96 9.59 7.89
CA TYR A 735 15.71 9.24 7.20
C TYR A 735 14.51 9.21 8.17
N PRO A 736 14.09 10.37 8.70
CA PRO A 736 13.13 10.43 9.80
C PRO A 736 11.71 10.02 9.38
N ALA A 737 11.02 9.32 10.29
CA ALA A 737 9.57 9.18 10.25
C ALA A 737 8.90 10.50 10.62
N ILE A 738 7.86 10.85 9.88
CA ILE A 738 7.10 12.09 10.05
C ILE A 738 5.62 11.78 9.94
N ARG A 739 4.84 12.50 10.74
CA ARG A 739 3.38 12.40 10.79
C ARG A 739 2.74 12.62 9.42
N ARG A 740 1.77 11.77 9.09
CA ARG A 740 0.92 11.95 7.92
C ARG A 740 0.13 13.27 8.05
N PRO A 741 0.30 14.24 7.14
CA PRO A 741 -0.54 15.43 7.11
C PRO A 741 -2.01 15.06 6.87
N THR A 742 -2.93 15.76 7.50
CA THR A 742 -4.38 15.61 7.21
C THR A 742 -4.69 16.13 5.82
N GLU A 743 -5.80 15.69 5.20
CA GLU A 743 -6.20 16.23 3.90
C GLU A 743 -6.44 17.74 3.97
N ARG A 744 -6.99 18.24 5.08
CA ARG A 744 -7.18 19.67 5.34
C ARG A 744 -5.85 20.43 5.34
N PHE A 745 -4.83 19.87 5.99
CA PHE A 745 -3.49 20.45 5.97
C PHE A 745 -2.94 20.53 4.55
N LEU A 746 -3.10 19.47 3.75
CA LEU A 746 -2.66 19.48 2.36
C LEU A 746 -3.40 20.53 1.52
N VAL A 747 -4.71 20.68 1.70
CA VAL A 747 -5.49 21.71 1.00
C VAL A 747 -4.95 23.10 1.35
N VAL A 748 -4.80 23.40 2.64
CA VAL A 748 -4.25 24.69 3.09
C VAL A 748 -2.83 24.89 2.56
N TYR A 749 -1.99 23.86 2.63
CA TYR A 749 -0.62 23.89 2.12
C TYR A 749 -0.57 24.24 0.63
N TYR A 750 -1.38 23.58 -0.20
CA TYR A 750 -1.43 23.83 -1.64
C TYR A 750 -2.08 25.17 -1.99
N LEU A 751 -3.04 25.66 -1.19
CA LEU A 751 -3.56 27.01 -1.33
C LEU A 751 -2.48 28.06 -1.03
N LEU A 752 -1.64 27.85 -0.02
CA LEU A 752 -0.49 28.73 0.26
C LEU A 752 0.54 28.70 -0.87
N CYS A 753 0.84 27.53 -1.43
CA CYS A 753 1.65 27.41 -2.64
C CYS A 753 1.00 28.17 -3.81
N GLY A 754 -0.31 28.08 -3.98
CA GLY A 754 -1.07 28.84 -4.97
C GLY A 754 -0.93 30.35 -4.76
N ILE A 755 -1.10 30.84 -3.53
CA ILE A 755 -0.90 32.25 -3.18
C ILE A 755 0.53 32.69 -3.52
N TRP A 756 1.54 31.87 -3.26
CA TRP A 756 2.92 32.17 -3.61
C TRP A 756 3.14 32.24 -5.13
N ILE A 757 2.64 31.26 -5.88
CA ILE A 757 2.73 31.19 -7.36
C ILE A 757 2.04 32.42 -7.99
N TRP A 758 0.83 32.74 -7.54
CA TRP A 758 0.00 33.80 -8.08
C TRP A 758 0.12 35.12 -7.32
N ASN A 759 1.15 35.31 -6.49
CA ASN A 759 1.31 36.50 -5.64
C ASN A 759 1.25 37.81 -6.45
N LYS A 760 1.94 37.88 -7.59
CA LYS A 760 1.94 39.07 -8.49
C LYS A 760 0.53 39.38 -9.01
N PRO A 761 -0.17 38.46 -9.72
CA PRO A 761 -1.53 38.73 -10.21
C PRO A 761 -2.56 38.92 -9.09
N LEU A 762 -2.45 38.22 -7.95
CA LEU A 762 -3.31 38.43 -6.78
C LEU A 762 -3.14 39.84 -6.22
N ARG A 763 -1.91 40.33 -6.06
CA ARG A 763 -1.66 41.71 -5.62
C ARG A 763 -2.20 42.73 -6.60
N GLN A 764 -2.03 42.51 -7.90
CA GLN A 764 -2.59 43.40 -8.93
C GLN A 764 -4.12 43.45 -8.87
N TRP A 765 -4.77 42.29 -8.75
CA TRP A 765 -6.22 42.20 -8.60
C TRP A 765 -6.71 42.89 -7.32
N LEU A 766 -6.06 42.65 -6.17
CA LEU A 766 -6.37 43.31 -4.90
C LEU A 766 -6.17 44.82 -4.97
N THR A 767 -5.11 45.28 -5.64
CA THR A 767 -4.82 46.71 -5.83
C THR A 767 -5.94 47.36 -6.63
N ALA A 768 -6.28 46.78 -7.79
CA ALA A 768 -7.37 47.26 -8.64
C ALA A 768 -8.74 47.24 -7.92
N TRP A 769 -9.00 46.22 -7.10
CA TRP A 769 -10.21 46.14 -6.28
C TRP A 769 -10.24 47.22 -5.19
N SER A 770 -9.10 47.47 -4.53
CA SER A 770 -8.98 48.49 -3.46
C SER A 770 -9.09 49.93 -3.98
N GLU A 771 -8.52 50.20 -5.16
CA GLU A 771 -8.61 51.50 -5.83
C GLU A 771 -10.04 51.82 -6.25
N ARG A 772 -10.81 50.81 -6.73
CA ARG A 772 -12.25 50.96 -7.00
C ARG A 772 -13.08 51.32 -5.77
N ARG A 773 -12.59 51.08 -4.55
CA ARG A 773 -13.24 51.43 -3.28
C ARG A 773 -12.61 52.63 -2.56
N GLY A 774 -11.71 53.37 -3.21
CA GLY A 774 -11.11 54.59 -2.67
C GLY A 774 -10.03 54.36 -1.61
N TRP A 775 -9.46 53.15 -1.50
CA TRP A 775 -8.41 52.84 -0.53
C TRP A 775 -7.01 52.94 -1.16
N SER A 776 -6.00 53.30 -0.34
CA SER A 776 -4.58 53.41 -0.74
C SER A 776 -4.00 52.07 -1.24
N GLY A 777 -3.78 51.95 -2.55
CA GLY A 777 -3.59 50.67 -3.27
C GLY A 777 -2.42 49.77 -2.85
N ARG A 778 -1.29 50.30 -2.33
CA ARG A 778 -0.14 49.47 -1.92
C ARG A 778 -0.22 48.93 -0.49
N LYS A 779 -0.69 49.75 0.46
CA LYS A 779 -0.90 49.30 1.84
C LYS A 779 -2.12 48.39 1.92
N ALA A 780 -3.21 48.75 1.24
CA ALA A 780 -4.43 47.94 1.18
C ALA A 780 -4.20 46.56 0.54
N SER A 781 -3.41 46.46 -0.54
CA SER A 781 -3.09 45.15 -1.15
C SER A 781 -2.20 44.28 -0.27
N SER A 782 -1.28 44.87 0.50
CA SER A 782 -0.45 44.14 1.47
C SER A 782 -1.27 43.61 2.64
N ILE A 783 -2.20 44.41 3.15
CA ILE A 783 -3.17 44.01 4.19
C ILE A 783 -4.10 42.93 3.63
N GLY A 784 -4.64 43.10 2.42
CA GLY A 784 -5.48 42.10 1.76
C GLY A 784 -4.77 40.76 1.55
N MET A 785 -3.49 40.76 1.20
CA MET A 785 -2.67 39.55 1.11
C MET A 785 -2.48 38.89 2.48
N ALA A 786 -2.21 39.68 3.53
CA ALA A 786 -2.11 39.15 4.90
C ALA A 786 -3.44 38.55 5.37
N CYS A 787 -4.57 39.20 5.10
CA CYS A 787 -5.90 38.67 5.37
C CYS A 787 -6.19 37.39 4.59
N LEU A 788 -5.75 37.28 3.32
CA LEU A 788 -5.90 36.06 2.53
C LEU A 788 -5.08 34.89 3.10
N VAL A 789 -3.84 35.15 3.52
CA VAL A 789 -3.01 34.13 4.19
C VAL A 789 -3.62 33.73 5.53
N LEU A 790 -4.11 34.68 6.31
CA LEU A 790 -4.83 34.40 7.55
C LEU A 790 -6.08 33.56 7.29
N LEU A 791 -6.92 33.95 6.31
CA LEU A 791 -8.12 33.21 5.90
C LEU A 791 -7.78 31.76 5.52
N VAL A 792 -6.78 31.56 4.68
CA VAL A 792 -6.34 30.22 4.23
C VAL A 792 -5.76 29.40 5.38
N THR A 793 -5.09 30.04 6.35
CA THR A 793 -4.51 29.34 7.50
C THR A 793 -5.50 29.14 8.65
N THR A 794 -6.61 29.89 8.71
CA THR A 794 -7.62 29.75 9.78
C THR A 794 -8.10 28.32 10.02
N PRO A 795 -8.32 27.45 9.00
CA PRO A 795 -8.74 26.07 9.24
C PRO A 795 -7.69 25.22 9.97
N LEU A 796 -6.42 25.63 9.99
CA LEU A 796 -5.38 25.00 10.79
C LEU A 796 -5.42 25.42 12.26
N TRP A 797 -5.82 26.67 12.54
CA TRP A 797 -5.90 27.23 13.89
C TRP A 797 -7.18 26.82 14.62
N PHE A 798 -8.30 26.81 13.90
CA PHE A 798 -9.61 26.40 14.41
C PHE A 798 -9.96 24.95 14.09
N GLY A 799 -9.06 24.23 13.40
CA GLY A 799 -9.20 22.81 13.19
C GLY A 799 -9.31 22.10 14.54
N ALA A 800 -10.37 21.32 14.72
CA ALA A 800 -10.59 20.55 15.94
C ALA A 800 -9.28 19.86 16.34
N ARG A 801 -8.77 20.17 17.54
CA ARG A 801 -7.75 19.34 18.17
C ARG A 801 -8.26 17.90 18.11
N PRO A 802 -7.41 16.89 17.88
CA PRO A 802 -7.85 15.50 17.93
C PRO A 802 -8.67 15.33 19.21
N LYS A 803 -9.95 14.96 19.05
CA LYS A 803 -10.87 14.80 20.17
C LYS A 803 -10.17 13.83 21.12
N ARG A 804 -9.94 14.25 22.37
CA ARG A 804 -9.53 13.30 23.40
C ARG A 804 -10.61 12.24 23.46
N ALA A 805 -10.21 10.97 23.52
CA ALA A 805 -11.18 9.91 23.74
C ALA A 805 -11.92 10.24 25.05
N PRO A 806 -13.26 10.21 25.07
CA PRO A 806 -14.03 10.51 26.28
C PRO A 806 -13.82 9.46 27.39
N GLY A 807 -13.13 8.36 27.08
CA GLY A 807 -12.76 7.29 28.00
C GLY A 807 -11.47 6.59 27.57
N LEU A 808 -11.25 5.38 28.07
CA LEU A 808 -10.14 4.52 27.72
C LEU A 808 -10.32 3.95 26.30
N GLU A 809 -9.27 3.99 25.48
CA GLU A 809 -9.21 3.34 24.18
C GLU A 809 -8.00 2.40 24.13
N VAL A 810 -8.24 1.12 23.84
CA VAL A 810 -7.20 0.11 23.65
C VAL A 810 -7.32 -0.43 22.22
N THR A 811 -6.24 -0.31 21.44
CA THR A 811 -6.18 -0.86 20.08
C THR A 811 -5.19 -2.02 20.04
N VAL A 812 -5.67 -3.23 19.74
CA VAL A 812 -4.84 -4.40 19.45
C VAL A 812 -4.54 -4.42 17.96
N LEU A 813 -3.28 -4.27 17.57
CA LEU A 813 -2.89 -4.16 16.17
C LEU A 813 -2.74 -5.53 15.51
N SER A 814 -3.22 -5.63 14.27
CA SER A 814 -2.93 -6.78 13.41
C SER A 814 -1.52 -6.65 12.83
N VAL A 815 -0.51 -7.11 13.58
CA VAL A 815 0.90 -7.21 13.13
C VAL A 815 1.21 -8.55 12.45
N GLN A 816 0.17 -9.27 12.02
CA GLN A 816 0.17 -10.67 11.57
C GLN A 816 0.84 -11.63 12.57
N TYR A 817 2.16 -11.65 12.78
CA TYR A 817 2.78 -12.53 13.80
C TYR A 817 3.54 -11.68 14.81
N GLY A 818 3.20 -11.84 16.10
CA GLY A 818 3.65 -11.01 17.20
C GLY A 818 2.55 -10.15 17.81
N SER A 819 2.93 -9.19 18.64
CA SER A 819 1.99 -8.33 19.37
C SER A 819 2.35 -6.86 19.29
N SER A 820 1.32 -6.03 19.30
CA SER A 820 1.44 -4.61 19.60
C SER A 820 0.08 -4.04 20.00
N ILE A 821 -0.01 -3.49 21.21
CA ILE A 821 -1.24 -2.94 21.79
C ILE A 821 -1.00 -1.47 22.14
N LEU A 822 -1.77 -0.56 21.54
CA LEU A 822 -1.75 0.85 21.91
C LEU A 822 -2.86 1.13 22.93
N VAL A 823 -2.47 1.59 24.12
CA VAL A 823 -3.36 2.06 25.17
C VAL A 823 -3.36 3.58 25.19
N GLN A 824 -4.52 4.17 24.95
CA GLN A 824 -4.76 5.61 25.03
C GLN A 824 -5.69 5.89 26.20
N THR A 825 -5.15 6.58 27.20
CA THR A 825 -5.88 6.81 28.45
C THR A 825 -6.80 8.03 28.33
N PRO A 826 -7.85 8.17 29.15
CA PRO A 826 -8.71 9.35 29.12
C PRO A 826 -7.93 10.66 29.42
N GLY A 827 -6.82 10.56 30.16
CA GLY A 827 -5.92 11.68 30.48
C GLY A 827 -5.02 12.09 29.32
N GLY A 828 -5.03 11.29 28.24
CA GLY A 828 -4.28 11.53 27.02
C GLY A 828 -2.88 10.94 27.02
N LYS A 829 -2.56 10.00 27.93
CA LYS A 829 -1.30 9.24 27.87
C LYS A 829 -1.38 8.22 26.74
N ASN A 830 -0.28 8.02 26.03
CA ASN A 830 -0.15 6.98 24.99
C ASN A 830 0.89 5.96 25.42
N ILE A 831 0.47 4.72 25.66
CA ILE A 831 1.33 3.62 26.11
C ILE A 831 1.29 2.54 25.03
N LEU A 832 2.46 2.14 24.54
CA LEU A 832 2.59 1.05 23.58
C LEU A 832 3.13 -0.19 24.31
N VAL A 833 2.39 -1.29 24.26
CA VAL A 833 2.81 -2.60 24.76
C VAL A 833 3.22 -3.42 23.54
N ASP A 834 4.46 -3.90 23.54
CA ASP A 834 5.13 -4.63 22.46
C ASP A 834 5.27 -3.89 21.12
N ALA A 835 6.30 -4.26 20.37
CA ALA A 835 6.74 -3.58 19.15
C ALA A 835 6.74 -4.48 17.89
N GLY A 836 6.16 -5.68 17.98
CA GLY A 836 6.02 -6.62 16.87
C GLY A 836 7.34 -7.17 16.32
N MET A 837 7.22 -8.10 15.39
CA MET A 837 8.32 -8.83 14.75
C MET A 837 9.07 -8.01 13.69
N VAL A 838 10.38 -8.28 13.54
CA VAL A 838 11.21 -7.77 12.45
C VAL A 838 12.02 -8.92 11.82
N GLU A 839 11.89 -9.09 10.50
CA GLU A 839 12.59 -10.10 9.70
C GLU A 839 13.42 -9.44 8.59
N HIS A 840 14.71 -9.79 8.51
CA HIS A 840 15.67 -9.18 7.58
C HIS A 840 15.91 -10.02 6.31
N ASP A 841 15.93 -11.36 6.39
CA ASP A 841 16.48 -12.22 5.33
C ASP A 841 15.49 -12.65 4.23
N ARG A 842 14.21 -12.94 4.54
CA ARG A 842 13.25 -13.56 3.59
C ARG A 842 12.04 -12.68 3.26
N GLY A 843 12.28 -11.41 2.95
CA GLY A 843 11.26 -10.56 2.34
C GLY A 843 10.85 -9.31 3.14
N ARG A 844 11.78 -8.73 3.91
CA ARG A 844 11.63 -7.42 4.58
C ARG A 844 10.31 -7.28 5.35
N ARG A 845 10.13 -8.10 6.38
CA ARG A 845 8.94 -7.98 7.23
C ARG A 845 9.29 -7.27 8.53
N ASN A 846 9.24 -5.94 8.49
CA ASN A 846 9.37 -5.09 9.67
C ASN A 846 7.99 -4.55 10.05
N GLU A 847 7.32 -5.17 11.01
CA GLU A 847 5.96 -4.76 11.44
C GLU A 847 5.98 -3.43 12.18
N SER A 848 7.08 -3.12 12.86
CA SER A 848 7.29 -1.81 13.47
C SER A 848 7.22 -0.67 12.46
N GLU A 849 7.93 -0.76 11.34
CA GLU A 849 7.90 0.28 10.31
C GLU A 849 6.65 0.24 9.45
N ARG A 850 6.17 -0.96 9.09
CA ARG A 850 5.08 -1.12 8.11
C ARG A 850 3.70 -0.93 8.75
N THR A 851 3.55 -1.31 10.01
CA THR A 851 2.26 -1.37 10.69
C THR A 851 2.22 -0.37 11.85
N ILE A 852 3.10 -0.50 12.84
CA ILE A 852 3.00 0.26 14.10
C ILE A 852 3.29 1.75 13.90
N LEU A 853 4.44 2.12 13.30
CA LEU A 853 4.79 3.53 13.07
C LEU A 853 3.79 4.23 12.13
N ASN A 854 3.30 3.52 11.11
CA ASN A 854 2.26 4.04 10.22
C ASN A 854 0.95 4.28 10.96
N PHE A 855 0.54 3.35 11.83
CA PHE A 855 -0.64 3.50 12.67
C PHE A 855 -0.50 4.67 13.67
N LEU A 856 0.62 4.77 14.39
CA LEU A 856 0.90 5.90 15.30
C LEU A 856 0.87 7.25 14.56
N SER A 857 1.45 7.29 13.36
CA SER A 857 1.41 8.45 12.46
C SER A 857 -0.04 8.83 12.07
N HIS A 858 -0.87 7.83 11.79
CA HIS A 858 -2.29 8.01 11.46
C HIS A 858 -3.14 8.46 12.64
N LYS A 859 -2.95 7.88 13.83
CA LYS A 859 -3.53 8.32 15.12
C LYS A 859 -2.93 9.63 15.63
N TRP A 860 -1.97 10.20 14.89
CA TRP A 860 -1.43 11.51 15.20
C TRP A 860 -0.63 11.50 16.55
N VAL A 861 -0.16 10.32 16.99
CA VAL A 861 0.65 10.10 18.21
C VAL A 861 2.12 10.41 17.91
N ARG A 862 2.65 11.46 18.57
CA ARG A 862 4.06 11.90 18.41
C ARG A 862 5.00 11.36 19.48
N GLN A 863 4.43 11.08 20.63
CA GLN A 863 5.16 10.74 21.83
C GLN A 863 4.40 9.62 22.55
N LEU A 864 5.17 8.60 22.95
CA LEU A 864 4.74 7.56 23.85
C LEU A 864 5.19 7.95 25.26
N ASP A 865 4.26 7.92 26.20
CA ASP A 865 4.54 8.08 27.61
C ASP A 865 5.25 6.84 28.16
N ALA A 866 4.94 5.66 27.62
CA ALA A 866 5.66 4.43 27.88
C ALA A 866 5.71 3.51 26.65
N LEU A 867 6.85 2.83 26.46
CA LEU A 867 7.00 1.65 25.63
C LEU A 867 7.30 0.48 26.57
N VAL A 868 6.41 -0.51 26.61
CA VAL A 868 6.51 -1.68 27.49
C VAL A 868 6.80 -2.90 26.62
N ILE A 869 7.93 -3.56 26.84
CA ILE A 869 8.26 -4.82 26.16
C ILE A 869 8.03 -5.94 27.17
N THR A 870 7.06 -6.80 26.90
CA THR A 870 6.65 -7.82 27.88
C THR A 870 7.59 -9.02 27.90
N SER A 871 8.23 -9.33 26.77
CA SER A 871 9.04 -10.55 26.57
C SER A 871 10.27 -10.27 25.72
N PRO A 872 11.40 -10.97 25.96
CA PRO A 872 12.61 -10.86 25.14
C PRO A 872 12.45 -11.52 23.76
N ARG A 873 11.33 -12.21 23.49
CA ARG A 873 11.11 -12.87 22.20
C ARG A 873 11.04 -11.87 21.04
N PRO A 874 11.61 -12.20 19.85
CA PRO A 874 11.66 -11.29 18.71
C PRO A 874 10.30 -10.74 18.27
N GLU A 875 9.24 -11.54 18.35
CA GLU A 875 7.88 -11.16 17.97
C GLU A 875 7.23 -10.11 18.89
N ARG A 876 7.90 -9.78 20.01
CA ARG A 876 7.50 -8.77 21.00
C ARG A 876 8.46 -7.59 20.97
N GLY A 877 9.76 -7.86 21.08
CA GLY A 877 10.78 -6.85 21.33
C GLY A 877 11.56 -6.35 20.11
N ALA A 878 11.62 -7.10 18.99
CA ALA A 878 12.55 -6.79 17.89
C ALA A 878 12.28 -5.41 17.25
N GLY A 879 11.02 -4.99 17.21
CA GLY A 879 10.63 -3.68 16.71
C GLY A 879 10.99 -2.48 17.60
N ALA A 880 11.32 -2.70 18.88
CA ALA A 880 11.50 -1.61 19.86
C ALA A 880 12.56 -0.59 19.42
N ALA A 881 13.65 -1.08 18.83
CA ALA A 881 14.71 -0.24 18.30
C ALA A 881 14.24 0.67 17.16
N TYR A 882 13.34 0.19 16.30
CA TYR A 882 12.73 0.98 15.24
C TYR A 882 11.78 2.04 15.79
N ILE A 883 10.99 1.71 16.82
CA ILE A 883 10.16 2.69 17.53
C ILE A 883 11.05 3.77 18.16
N LEU A 884 12.11 3.39 18.87
CA LEU A 884 13.04 4.34 19.51
C LEU A 884 13.91 5.12 18.52
N ARG A 885 14.04 4.71 17.26
CA ARG A 885 14.68 5.57 16.24
C ARG A 885 13.74 6.64 15.71
N ASN A 886 12.43 6.37 15.72
CA ASN A 886 11.45 7.13 14.94
C ASN A 886 10.38 7.86 15.78
N ALA A 887 10.19 7.48 17.04
CA ALA A 887 9.22 8.04 17.96
C ALA A 887 9.89 8.59 19.24
N TRP A 888 9.26 9.57 19.87
CA TRP A 888 9.63 10.02 21.22
C TRP A 888 9.04 9.08 22.25
N VAL A 889 9.87 8.56 23.13
CA VAL A 889 9.47 7.62 24.20
C VAL A 889 10.00 8.20 25.49
N LYS A 890 9.14 8.42 26.50
CA LYS A 890 9.59 8.93 27.80
C LYS A 890 10.13 7.81 28.67
N ASN A 891 9.37 6.74 28.82
CA ASN A 891 9.73 5.59 29.63
C ASN A 891 9.80 4.33 28.77
N LEU A 892 10.85 3.54 28.93
CA LEU A 892 11.05 2.25 28.30
C LEU A 892 11.11 1.19 29.40
N TYR A 893 10.10 0.34 29.45
CA TYR A 893 10.04 -0.78 30.38
C TYR A 893 10.46 -2.05 29.65
N LEU A 894 11.44 -2.76 30.21
CA LEU A 894 12.01 -3.97 29.63
C LEU A 894 11.87 -5.13 30.62
N PRO A 895 11.83 -6.39 30.16
CA PRO A 895 11.99 -7.56 31.02
C PRO A 895 13.31 -7.45 31.80
N ALA A 896 13.34 -7.91 33.05
CA ALA A 896 14.50 -7.76 33.94
C ALA A 896 15.81 -8.28 33.31
N GLY A 897 15.76 -9.39 32.56
CA GLY A 897 16.91 -9.95 31.85
C GLY A 897 17.50 -9.05 30.74
N LEU A 898 16.75 -8.05 30.25
CA LEU A 898 17.17 -7.12 29.20
C LEU A 898 17.68 -5.77 29.74
N VAL A 899 17.55 -5.50 31.05
CA VAL A 899 18.01 -4.24 31.64
C VAL A 899 19.53 -4.24 31.84
N GLY A 900 20.20 -3.15 31.44
CA GLY A 900 21.64 -2.96 31.59
C GLY A 900 22.50 -3.67 30.54
N VAL A 901 21.94 -4.11 29.41
CA VAL A 901 22.74 -4.66 28.31
C VAL A 901 23.26 -3.52 27.42
N GLU A 902 24.57 -3.31 27.42
CA GLU A 902 25.24 -2.18 26.75
C GLU A 902 25.67 -2.45 25.28
N LYS A 903 25.47 -3.67 24.75
CA LYS A 903 25.87 -4.05 23.38
C LYS A 903 24.72 -4.67 22.58
N SER A 904 24.90 -4.75 21.26
CA SER A 904 24.01 -5.48 20.33
C SER A 904 23.77 -6.90 20.84
N TRP A 905 22.51 -7.33 20.90
CA TRP A 905 22.15 -8.66 21.39
C TRP A 905 22.27 -9.68 20.26
N THR A 906 23.02 -10.75 20.51
CA THR A 906 22.82 -12.04 19.87
C THR A 906 21.91 -12.90 20.75
N ALA A 907 21.27 -13.93 20.18
CA ALA A 907 20.56 -14.93 20.97
C ALA A 907 21.51 -15.50 22.05
N ASP A 908 22.77 -15.74 21.70
CA ASP A 908 23.82 -16.21 22.63
C ASP A 908 24.09 -15.22 23.78
N ASP A 909 24.04 -13.90 23.57
CA ASP A 909 24.23 -12.90 24.63
C ASP A 909 23.07 -12.89 25.64
N ILE A 910 21.83 -12.99 25.15
CA ILE A 910 20.63 -13.08 26.00
C ILE A 910 20.68 -14.39 26.78
N MET A 911 21.02 -15.49 26.10
CA MET A 911 21.17 -16.82 26.69
C MET A 911 22.25 -16.87 27.76
N THR A 912 23.41 -16.27 27.52
CA THR A 912 24.51 -16.21 28.50
C THR A 912 24.13 -15.39 29.73
N ARG A 913 23.32 -14.34 29.56
CA ARG A 913 22.88 -13.48 30.67
C ARG A 913 21.74 -14.11 31.49
N LEU A 914 20.82 -14.81 30.84
CA LEU A 914 19.81 -15.64 31.50
C LEU A 914 20.48 -16.82 32.26
N ALA A 915 21.51 -17.44 31.67
CA ALA A 915 22.30 -18.50 32.30
C ALA A 915 23.29 -17.98 33.37
N GLY A 916 23.67 -16.69 33.32
CA GLY A 916 24.67 -16.05 34.17
C GLY A 916 24.28 -15.88 35.65
N SER A 917 23.08 -16.32 36.04
CA SER A 917 22.69 -16.46 37.46
C SER A 917 23.24 -17.74 38.11
N GLY A 918 23.97 -18.58 37.37
CA GLY A 918 24.64 -19.77 37.87
C GLY A 918 24.67 -20.85 36.79
N SER A 919 25.63 -20.76 35.86
CA SER A 919 25.71 -21.65 34.69
C SER A 919 25.85 -23.14 35.02
N ASP A 920 26.24 -23.47 36.26
CA ASP A 920 26.37 -24.85 36.74
C ASP A 920 25.03 -25.48 37.19
N GLN A 921 23.94 -24.70 37.30
CA GLN A 921 22.61 -25.21 37.63
C GLN A 921 21.77 -25.62 36.41
N TYR A 922 22.13 -25.14 35.21
CA TYR A 922 21.35 -25.33 33.98
C TYR A 922 22.06 -26.37 33.12
N GLY A 923 21.69 -27.65 33.28
CA GLY A 923 22.36 -28.77 32.64
C GLY A 923 22.59 -28.60 31.12
N PRO A 924 23.60 -29.29 30.55
CA PRO A 924 24.11 -29.05 29.20
C PRO A 924 23.06 -29.11 28.08
N GLY A 925 21.97 -29.85 28.25
CA GLY A 925 20.92 -29.99 27.24
C GLY A 925 20.04 -28.74 27.04
N LEU A 926 19.88 -27.85 28.02
CA LEU A 926 19.02 -26.66 27.85
C LEU A 926 19.68 -25.61 26.95
N ALA A 927 20.98 -25.39 27.12
CA ALA A 927 21.76 -24.51 26.27
C ALA A 927 21.82 -25.04 24.81
N GLU A 928 21.85 -26.36 24.62
CA GLU A 928 21.87 -27.01 23.31
C GLU A 928 20.49 -26.95 22.62
N THR A 929 19.40 -27.21 23.35
CA THR A 929 18.01 -27.12 22.83
C THR A 929 17.65 -25.69 22.41
N LEU A 930 18.00 -24.70 23.22
CA LEU A 930 17.75 -23.28 22.93
C LEU A 930 18.69 -22.75 21.83
N ARG A 931 19.89 -23.31 21.69
CA ARG A 931 20.81 -23.03 20.58
C ARG A 931 20.30 -23.66 19.27
N ASP A 932 19.70 -24.84 19.27
CA ASP A 932 19.11 -25.43 18.05
C ASP A 932 17.85 -24.67 17.58
N GLU A 933 17.02 -24.18 18.51
CA GLU A 933 15.80 -23.42 18.21
C GLU A 933 16.09 -22.02 17.61
N TYR A 934 17.25 -21.43 17.94
CA TYR A 934 17.62 -20.06 17.54
C TYR A 934 18.88 -19.93 16.67
N ALA A 935 19.89 -20.78 16.82
CA ALA A 935 21.11 -20.75 16.01
C ALA A 935 20.98 -21.57 14.70
N GLY A 936 20.08 -22.56 14.66
CA GLY A 936 19.82 -23.39 13.48
C GLY A 936 18.93 -22.74 12.41
N ASN A 937 18.23 -21.64 12.73
CA ASN A 937 17.30 -20.98 11.81
C ASN A 937 17.86 -19.64 11.31
N PRO A 938 18.23 -19.52 10.02
CA PRO A 938 18.70 -18.25 9.43
C PRO A 938 17.62 -17.14 9.40
N ALA A 939 16.40 -17.38 9.88
CA ALA A 939 15.34 -16.36 9.98
C ALA A 939 15.50 -15.39 11.16
N HIS A 940 16.47 -15.59 12.05
CA HIS A 940 16.60 -14.79 13.28
C HIS A 940 17.42 -13.50 13.07
N PRO A 941 16.85 -12.32 13.38
CA PRO A 941 17.43 -11.03 13.01
C PRO A 941 18.62 -10.68 13.91
N ARG A 942 19.82 -10.76 13.34
CA ARG A 942 21.00 -10.09 13.91
C ARG A 942 20.84 -8.58 13.71
N ARG A 943 20.94 -7.84 14.83
CA ARG A 943 21.45 -6.45 15.02
C ARG A 943 20.62 -5.21 14.56
N VAL A 944 19.76 -4.72 15.47
CA VAL A 944 19.73 -3.28 15.84
C VAL A 944 19.96 -3.15 17.34
N SER A 945 21.11 -2.60 17.75
CA SER A 945 21.44 -2.43 19.17
C SER A 945 20.57 -1.35 19.82
N LEU A 946 19.71 -1.79 20.76
CA LEU A 946 19.00 -0.89 21.66
C LEU A 946 19.98 0.00 22.44
N ALA A 947 21.12 -0.56 22.86
CA ALA A 947 22.13 0.15 23.64
C ALA A 947 22.72 1.36 22.92
N GLY A 948 23.06 1.23 21.64
CA GLY A 948 23.57 2.37 20.85
C GLY A 948 22.53 3.50 20.73
N ILE A 949 21.24 3.15 20.59
CA ILE A 949 20.17 4.14 20.54
C ILE A 949 20.00 4.82 21.90
N LEU A 950 19.97 4.05 22.99
CA LEU A 950 19.84 4.57 24.35
C LEU A 950 21.01 5.48 24.74
N GLU A 951 22.24 5.15 24.32
CA GLU A 951 23.41 6.01 24.51
C GLU A 951 23.21 7.39 23.85
N THR A 952 22.74 7.43 22.60
CA THR A 952 22.43 8.70 21.91
C THR A 952 21.28 9.48 22.55
N ARG A 953 20.48 8.85 23.42
CA ARG A 953 19.32 9.40 24.13
C ARG A 953 19.59 9.66 25.62
N ARG A 954 20.84 9.56 26.07
CA ARG A 954 21.25 9.95 27.43
C ARG A 954 20.88 11.40 27.73
N ASP A 955 20.77 11.70 29.02
CA ASP A 955 20.40 13.02 29.48
C ASP A 955 21.49 14.07 29.16
N THR A 956 21.27 14.85 28.11
CA THR A 956 22.14 15.93 27.66
C THR A 956 21.29 17.16 27.33
N ILE A 957 21.86 18.36 27.34
CA ILE A 957 21.11 19.60 27.04
C ILE A 957 20.43 19.55 25.67
N TRP A 958 21.11 18.99 24.66
CA TRP A 958 20.58 18.81 23.31
C TRP A 958 19.41 17.84 23.27
N ASN A 959 19.48 16.73 24.00
CA ASN A 959 18.41 15.74 24.08
C ASN A 959 17.20 16.25 24.89
N ARG A 960 17.43 17.07 25.93
CA ARG A 960 16.35 17.76 26.66
C ARG A 960 15.60 18.73 25.75
N TRP A 961 16.33 19.58 25.00
CA TRP A 961 15.73 20.50 24.03
C TRP A 961 15.03 19.78 22.87
N ALA A 962 15.53 18.62 22.48
CA ALA A 962 14.94 17.77 21.44
C ALA A 962 13.77 16.90 21.94
N GLY A 963 13.54 16.81 23.26
CA GLY A 963 12.52 15.95 23.85
C GLY A 963 12.78 14.45 23.68
N THR A 964 14.04 14.01 23.57
CA THR A 964 14.42 12.62 23.22
C THR A 964 15.00 11.81 24.37
N VAL A 965 15.02 12.35 25.60
CA VAL A 965 15.49 11.61 26.78
C VAL A 965 14.55 10.44 27.08
N VAL A 966 15.10 9.26 27.30
CA VAL A 966 14.36 8.02 27.62
C VAL A 966 14.82 7.52 28.98
N HIS A 967 13.89 7.27 29.88
CA HIS A 967 14.11 6.58 31.15
C HIS A 967 13.90 5.07 30.94
N VAL A 968 14.84 4.25 31.38
CA VAL A 968 14.77 2.78 31.22
C VAL A 968 14.59 2.14 32.59
N ALA A 969 13.59 1.27 32.72
CA ALA A 969 13.28 0.56 33.96
C ALA A 969 12.96 -0.93 33.69
N PRO A 970 13.26 -1.85 34.63
CA PRO A 970 12.82 -3.24 34.54
C PRO A 970 11.32 -3.37 34.85
N LEU A 971 10.67 -4.38 34.27
CA LEU A 971 9.35 -4.83 34.68
C LEU A 971 9.45 -5.73 35.91
N LYS A 972 8.69 -5.42 36.96
CA LYS A 972 8.64 -6.18 38.21
C LYS A 972 7.21 -6.33 38.71
N ALA A 973 6.83 -7.52 39.18
CA ALA A 973 5.51 -7.73 39.77
C ALA A 973 5.22 -6.71 40.90
N GLY A 974 3.99 -6.21 40.92
CA GLY A 974 3.51 -5.18 41.86
C GLY A 974 3.81 -3.73 41.43
N GLU A 975 4.64 -3.50 40.41
CA GLU A 975 4.92 -2.15 39.92
C GLU A 975 3.74 -1.59 39.13
N VAL A 976 3.41 -0.32 39.38
CA VAL A 976 2.40 0.43 38.63
C VAL A 976 3.11 1.31 37.61
N LEU A 977 2.99 0.95 36.33
CA LEU A 977 3.67 1.63 35.22
C LEU A 977 3.03 2.98 34.89
N ALA A 978 1.70 3.06 35.03
CA ALA A 978 0.95 4.28 34.82
C ALA A 978 -0.35 4.27 35.64
N GLU A 979 -0.62 5.40 36.29
CA GLU A 979 -1.87 5.63 37.01
C GLU A 979 -2.37 7.05 36.71
N GLU A 980 -3.69 7.20 36.61
CA GLU A 980 -4.36 8.49 36.56
C GLU A 980 -5.80 8.37 37.06
N THR A 981 -6.31 9.40 37.72
CA THR A 981 -7.70 9.44 38.18
C THR A 981 -8.42 10.59 37.48
N ILE A 982 -9.53 10.27 36.81
CA ILE A 982 -10.28 11.18 35.94
C ILE A 982 -11.76 10.95 36.21
N ASP A 983 -12.49 12.03 36.51
CA ASP A 983 -13.93 12.00 36.78
C ASP A 983 -14.35 10.94 37.82
N GLY A 984 -13.50 10.73 38.85
CA GLY A 984 -13.73 9.77 39.93
C GLY A 984 -13.38 8.31 39.58
N LYS A 985 -12.91 8.02 38.36
CA LYS A 985 -12.48 6.69 37.90
C LYS A 985 -10.97 6.65 37.79
N THR A 986 -10.35 5.58 38.29
CA THR A 986 -8.89 5.40 38.22
C THR A 986 -8.54 4.48 37.07
N PHE A 987 -7.71 4.96 36.16
CA PHE A 987 -6.95 4.13 35.22
C PHE A 987 -5.66 3.67 35.91
N ARG A 988 -5.37 2.37 35.80
CA ARG A 988 -4.14 1.77 36.31
C ARG A 988 -3.63 0.70 35.35
N LEU A 989 -2.34 0.76 35.03
CA LEU A 989 -1.58 -0.28 34.35
C LEU A 989 -0.51 -0.82 35.31
N GLU A 990 -0.67 -2.07 35.73
CA GLU A 990 0.20 -2.72 36.73
C GLU A 990 0.77 -4.05 36.21
N VAL A 991 1.94 -4.43 36.73
CA VAL A 991 2.62 -5.68 36.39
C VAL A 991 2.24 -6.74 37.43
N LEU A 992 1.74 -7.90 36.99
CA LEU A 992 1.38 -9.02 37.86
C LEU A 992 2.45 -10.12 37.94
N HIS A 993 3.27 -10.24 36.89
CA HIS A 993 4.31 -11.26 36.73
C HIS A 993 5.42 -10.67 35.83
N PRO A 994 6.70 -11.07 35.91
CA PRO A 994 7.28 -12.13 36.74
C PRO A 994 7.44 -11.76 38.22
N GLY A 995 7.34 -12.77 39.08
CA GLY A 995 7.69 -12.67 40.50
C GLY A 995 9.21 -12.61 40.72
N ASP A 996 9.64 -12.74 41.98
CA ASP A 996 11.07 -12.68 42.33
C ASP A 996 11.84 -13.94 41.88
N ALA A 997 11.16 -15.08 41.72
CA ALA A 997 11.75 -16.31 41.21
C ALA A 997 11.83 -16.28 39.67
N GLN A 998 13.00 -16.61 39.11
CA GLN A 998 13.17 -16.74 37.66
C GLN A 998 13.00 -18.20 37.24
N TRP A 999 12.17 -18.43 36.22
CA TRP A 999 11.98 -19.76 35.66
C TRP A 999 13.17 -20.21 34.84
N THR A 1000 13.49 -21.50 34.96
CA THR A 1000 14.55 -22.18 34.22
C THR A 1000 14.00 -22.94 33.01
N GLU A 1001 12.75 -23.39 33.07
CA GLU A 1001 12.01 -24.02 31.98
C GLU A 1001 11.32 -22.94 31.13
N PHE A 1002 11.52 -22.97 29.80
CA PHE A 1002 11.07 -21.93 28.87
C PHE A 1002 11.31 -20.50 29.44
N PRO A 1003 12.57 -20.15 29.76
CA PRO A 1003 12.90 -18.97 30.56
C PRO A 1003 12.57 -17.65 29.86
N MET A 1004 12.34 -17.64 28.54
CA MET A 1004 11.91 -16.43 27.82
C MET A 1004 10.40 -16.23 27.95
N GLU A 1005 9.64 -17.31 27.86
CA GLU A 1005 8.19 -17.37 27.96
C GLU A 1005 7.72 -17.21 29.42
N ASN A 1006 8.20 -18.07 30.32
CA ASN A 1006 7.77 -18.11 31.71
C ASN A 1006 8.34 -16.99 32.57
N ASN A 1007 9.23 -16.14 32.05
CA ASN A 1007 9.60 -14.87 32.70
C ASN A 1007 9.00 -13.65 31.97
N SER A 1008 8.06 -13.86 31.05
CA SER A 1008 7.35 -12.78 30.34
C SER A 1008 6.45 -11.99 31.30
N ALA A 1009 6.35 -10.69 31.07
CA ALA A 1009 5.52 -9.83 31.90
C ALA A 1009 4.03 -10.03 31.61
N VAL A 1010 3.24 -10.15 32.68
CA VAL A 1010 1.77 -10.12 32.61
C VAL A 1010 1.31 -8.76 33.11
N LEU A 1011 0.56 -8.05 32.27
CA LEU A 1011 0.06 -6.72 32.58
C LEU A 1011 -1.44 -6.77 32.84
N ARG A 1012 -1.86 -6.08 33.89
CA ARG A 1012 -3.27 -5.80 34.14
C ARG A 1012 -3.55 -4.33 33.88
N LEU A 1013 -4.47 -4.09 32.97
CA LEU A 1013 -5.02 -2.78 32.69
C LEU A 1013 -6.38 -2.70 33.37
N SER A 1014 -6.66 -1.59 34.07
CA SER A 1014 -7.98 -1.33 34.66
C SER A 1014 -8.38 0.13 34.51
N TYR A 1015 -9.68 0.39 34.32
CA TYR A 1015 -10.30 1.71 34.31
C TYR A 1015 -11.74 1.64 34.81
N GLY A 1016 -12.00 2.15 36.02
CA GLY A 1016 -13.30 1.95 36.68
C GLY A 1016 -13.60 0.45 36.84
N ASP A 1017 -14.76 0.00 36.35
CA ASP A 1017 -15.19 -1.41 36.42
C ASP A 1017 -14.58 -2.29 35.31
N PHE A 1018 -13.95 -1.69 34.31
CA PHE A 1018 -13.33 -2.40 33.19
C PHE A 1018 -11.90 -2.85 33.54
N ALA A 1019 -11.56 -4.09 33.19
CA ALA A 1019 -10.24 -4.66 33.30
C ALA A 1019 -9.91 -5.56 32.10
N MET A 1020 -8.65 -5.52 31.68
CA MET A 1020 -8.09 -6.32 30.61
C MET A 1020 -6.76 -6.94 31.07
N LEU A 1021 -6.59 -8.23 30.81
CA LEU A 1021 -5.38 -8.98 31.14
C LEU A 1021 -4.57 -9.27 29.88
N ILE A 1022 -3.30 -8.83 29.86
CA ILE A 1022 -2.35 -9.04 28.77
C ILE A 1022 -1.28 -10.02 29.27
N THR A 1023 -1.32 -11.27 28.78
CA THR A 1023 -0.50 -12.36 29.33
C THR A 1023 0.81 -12.61 28.59
N SER A 1024 1.09 -11.90 27.50
CA SER A 1024 2.30 -12.09 26.68
C SER A 1024 2.51 -13.56 26.24
N ASP A 1025 3.75 -14.06 26.27
CA ASP A 1025 4.15 -15.39 25.79
C ASP A 1025 4.17 -16.41 26.92
N LEU A 1026 3.38 -16.19 27.98
CA LEU A 1026 3.41 -17.04 29.17
C LEU A 1026 3.08 -18.48 28.80
N HIS A 1027 4.03 -19.40 29.01
CA HIS A 1027 3.85 -20.82 28.74
C HIS A 1027 3.07 -21.50 29.87
N PHE A 1028 2.68 -22.77 29.70
CA PHE A 1028 1.80 -23.48 30.65
C PHE A 1028 2.25 -23.44 32.12
N ALA A 1029 3.56 -23.56 32.41
CA ALA A 1029 4.06 -23.50 33.78
C ALA A 1029 3.83 -22.11 34.44
N GLY A 1030 4.16 -21.04 33.71
CA GLY A 1030 3.88 -19.67 34.15
C GLY A 1030 2.39 -19.37 34.25
N GLN A 1031 1.55 -19.94 33.37
CA GLN A 1031 0.09 -19.80 33.44
C GLN A 1031 -0.47 -20.38 34.76
N ARG A 1032 0.00 -21.57 35.15
CA ARG A 1032 -0.38 -22.20 36.41
C ARG A 1032 0.11 -21.41 37.62
N GLU A 1033 1.35 -20.95 37.62
CA GLU A 1033 1.87 -20.12 38.71
C GLU A 1033 1.09 -18.81 38.85
N LEU A 1034 0.83 -18.12 37.73
CA LEU A 1034 0.03 -16.90 37.74
C LEU A 1034 -1.35 -17.16 38.37
N ALA A 1035 -1.99 -18.27 37.98
CA ALA A 1035 -3.25 -18.69 38.55
C ALA A 1035 -3.10 -18.94 40.06
N GLU A 1036 -2.07 -19.64 40.53
CA GLU A 1036 -1.88 -20.01 41.94
C GLU A 1036 -1.44 -18.84 42.84
N SER A 1037 -0.54 -17.99 42.37
CA SER A 1037 0.17 -16.97 43.15
C SER A 1037 -0.58 -15.64 43.24
N VAL A 1038 -1.42 -15.31 42.24
CA VAL A 1038 -2.16 -14.04 42.21
C VAL A 1038 -3.59 -14.27 42.71
N ALA A 1039 -4.03 -13.40 43.65
CA ALA A 1039 -5.37 -13.47 44.20
C ALA A 1039 -6.44 -13.35 43.10
N PRO A 1040 -7.56 -14.11 43.17
CA PRO A 1040 -8.60 -14.12 42.13
C PRO A 1040 -9.12 -12.73 41.77
N ASP A 1041 -9.33 -11.85 42.76
CA ASP A 1041 -9.82 -10.48 42.54
C ASP A 1041 -8.87 -9.62 41.70
N LYS A 1042 -7.57 -9.93 41.71
CA LYS A 1042 -6.56 -9.26 40.87
C LYS A 1042 -6.45 -9.86 39.48
N LEU A 1043 -6.89 -11.10 39.26
CA LEU A 1043 -6.87 -11.73 37.92
C LEU A 1043 -8.15 -11.49 37.13
N ARG A 1044 -9.25 -11.18 37.80
CA ARG A 1044 -10.55 -10.96 37.16
C ARG A 1044 -10.47 -9.84 36.13
N ALA A 1045 -10.85 -10.15 34.88
CA ALA A 1045 -10.82 -9.22 33.76
C ALA A 1045 -11.87 -9.60 32.71
N GLN A 1046 -12.56 -8.61 32.14
CA GLN A 1046 -13.58 -8.84 31.10
C GLN A 1046 -12.94 -9.26 29.77
N VAL A 1047 -11.71 -8.82 29.49
CA VAL A 1047 -10.98 -9.15 28.26
C VAL A 1047 -9.66 -9.83 28.59
N LEU A 1048 -9.42 -11.00 27.98
CA LEU A 1048 -8.16 -11.73 28.06
C LEU A 1048 -7.47 -11.75 26.71
N VAL A 1049 -6.22 -11.31 26.66
CA VAL A 1049 -5.30 -11.67 25.56
C VAL A 1049 -4.77 -13.06 25.87
N VAL A 1050 -4.96 -14.02 24.96
CA VAL A 1050 -4.62 -15.42 25.21
C VAL A 1050 -3.09 -15.61 25.24
N PRO A 1051 -2.54 -16.36 26.22
CA PRO A 1051 -1.10 -16.58 26.33
C PRO A 1051 -0.46 -17.21 25.09
N ASP A 1052 0.76 -16.79 24.78
CA ASP A 1052 1.63 -17.36 23.73
C ASP A 1052 0.92 -17.50 22.38
N HIS A 1053 0.08 -16.51 22.04
CA HIS A 1053 -0.72 -16.48 20.81
C HIS A 1053 -1.65 -17.71 20.62
N GLY A 1054 -1.83 -18.53 21.66
CA GLY A 1054 -2.54 -19.80 21.61
C GLY A 1054 -1.74 -20.98 21.04
N ILE A 1055 -0.41 -20.88 20.93
CA ILE A 1055 0.45 -21.92 20.33
C ILE A 1055 1.39 -22.65 21.29
N ALA A 1056 1.22 -22.47 22.61
CA ALA A 1056 2.02 -23.16 23.61
C ALA A 1056 1.96 -24.68 23.46
N GLN A 1057 3.13 -25.35 23.45
CA GLN A 1057 3.24 -26.79 23.22
C GLN A 1057 3.80 -27.51 24.45
N PRO A 1058 3.21 -28.64 24.88
CA PRO A 1058 3.77 -29.46 25.95
C PRO A 1058 5.05 -30.19 25.49
N ARG A 1059 5.97 -30.41 26.44
CA ARG A 1059 7.32 -30.97 26.18
C ARG A 1059 7.34 -32.42 25.67
N THR A 1060 6.23 -33.16 25.72
CA THR A 1060 6.20 -34.63 25.53
C THR A 1060 5.78 -35.10 24.12
N SER A 1061 6.78 -35.58 23.37
CA SER A 1061 6.78 -36.52 22.24
C SER A 1061 5.98 -36.19 20.95
N PRO A 1062 6.64 -36.09 19.77
CA PRO A 1062 6.03 -35.74 18.47
C PRO A 1062 4.82 -36.57 18.02
N ASN A 1063 4.66 -37.80 18.55
CA ASN A 1063 3.63 -38.75 18.13
C ASN A 1063 2.33 -38.70 18.97
N LEU A 1064 2.27 -37.89 20.05
CA LEU A 1064 1.12 -37.78 20.97
C LEU A 1064 0.66 -36.32 21.21
N MET A 1065 1.06 -35.40 20.32
CA MET A 1065 0.89 -33.94 20.47
C MET A 1065 -0.53 -33.51 20.85
N LYS A 1066 -1.57 -34.08 20.23
CA LYS A 1066 -2.96 -33.65 20.48
C LYS A 1066 -3.41 -33.90 21.93
N GLY A 1067 -3.25 -35.13 22.43
CA GLY A 1067 -3.74 -35.51 23.77
C GLY A 1067 -2.96 -34.82 24.90
N ALA A 1068 -1.64 -34.68 24.75
CA ALA A 1068 -0.82 -33.94 25.70
C ALA A 1068 -1.19 -32.45 25.73
N THR A 1069 -1.47 -31.85 24.57
CA THR A 1069 -1.89 -30.43 24.48
C THR A 1069 -3.26 -30.23 25.12
N GLU A 1070 -4.23 -31.10 24.84
CA GLU A 1070 -5.56 -31.05 25.46
C GLU A 1070 -5.49 -31.17 27.01
N ALA A 1071 -4.59 -32.02 27.53
CA ALA A 1071 -4.37 -32.15 28.97
C ALA A 1071 -3.76 -30.87 29.58
N ALA A 1072 -2.72 -30.31 28.96
CA ALA A 1072 -2.07 -29.07 29.43
C ALA A 1072 -3.02 -27.86 29.36
N LEU A 1073 -3.83 -27.77 28.29
CA LEU A 1073 -4.89 -26.76 28.18
C LEU A 1073 -5.89 -26.89 29.33
N ALA A 1074 -6.28 -28.10 29.70
CA ALA A 1074 -7.21 -28.32 30.80
C ALA A 1074 -6.61 -28.01 32.19
N SER A 1075 -5.37 -28.43 32.45
CA SER A 1075 -4.72 -28.24 33.76
C SER A 1075 -4.23 -26.82 34.01
N ASP A 1076 -3.65 -26.17 33.00
CA ASP A 1076 -2.91 -24.92 33.19
C ASP A 1076 -3.71 -23.73 32.64
N LEU A 1077 -4.02 -23.70 31.34
CA LEU A 1077 -4.82 -22.61 30.76
C LEU A 1077 -6.25 -22.58 31.34
N GLY A 1078 -6.83 -23.75 31.60
CA GLY A 1078 -8.14 -23.90 32.22
C GLY A 1078 -8.20 -23.27 33.61
N ALA A 1079 -7.19 -23.52 34.46
CA ALA A 1079 -7.11 -22.92 35.79
C ALA A 1079 -6.99 -21.39 35.73
N LEU A 1080 -6.26 -20.85 34.74
CA LEU A 1080 -6.17 -19.42 34.51
C LEU A 1080 -7.53 -18.84 34.06
N LEU A 1081 -8.18 -19.46 33.07
CA LEU A 1081 -9.49 -19.04 32.56
C LEU A 1081 -10.56 -19.03 33.66
N ASP A 1082 -10.57 -20.03 34.53
CA ASP A 1082 -11.53 -20.14 35.63
C ASP A 1082 -11.37 -18.99 36.65
N LYS A 1083 -10.13 -18.49 36.87
CA LYS A 1083 -9.86 -17.35 37.76
C LYS A 1083 -10.07 -15.99 37.10
N VAL A 1084 -9.69 -15.84 35.83
CA VAL A 1084 -9.86 -14.59 35.07
C VAL A 1084 -11.33 -14.34 34.76
N ALA A 1085 -12.07 -15.42 34.46
CA ALA A 1085 -13.48 -15.40 34.02
C ALA A 1085 -13.77 -14.36 32.92
N PRO A 1086 -13.08 -14.45 31.76
CA PRO A 1086 -13.19 -13.44 30.71
C PRO A 1086 -14.52 -13.52 29.96
N GLU A 1087 -15.08 -12.37 29.62
CA GLU A 1087 -16.23 -12.25 28.71
C GLU A 1087 -15.79 -12.36 27.24
N LYS A 1088 -14.57 -11.89 26.91
CA LYS A 1088 -13.99 -11.95 25.56
C LYS A 1088 -12.53 -12.40 25.59
N ALA A 1089 -12.15 -13.18 24.57
CA ALA A 1089 -10.79 -13.67 24.39
C ALA A 1089 -10.19 -13.20 23.05
N ILE A 1090 -8.95 -12.71 23.09
CA ILE A 1090 -8.25 -12.18 21.92
C ILE A 1090 -6.99 -13.00 21.65
N PHE A 1091 -6.88 -13.50 20.41
CA PHE A 1091 -5.69 -14.15 19.89
C PHE A 1091 -4.89 -13.20 19.01
N GLU A 1092 -3.66 -12.91 19.41
CA GLU A 1092 -2.71 -12.12 18.62
C GLU A 1092 -1.99 -13.01 17.59
N PHE A 1093 -2.73 -13.81 16.82
CA PHE A 1093 -2.15 -14.89 16.02
C PHE A 1093 -2.43 -14.77 14.51
N GLY A 1094 -1.38 -14.54 13.74
CA GLY A 1094 -1.40 -14.67 12.29
C GLY A 1094 -0.26 -15.53 11.80
N ASN A 1095 -0.12 -15.62 10.48
CA ASN A 1095 0.73 -16.60 9.81
C ASN A 1095 2.17 -16.67 10.38
N PRO A 1096 2.52 -17.70 11.18
CA PRO A 1096 3.78 -17.75 11.87
C PRO A 1096 4.92 -18.34 11.02
N ARG A 1097 4.62 -18.73 9.75
CA ARG A 1097 5.60 -19.27 8.78
C ARG A 1097 6.96 -18.57 8.76
N PRO A 1098 7.05 -17.22 8.83
CA PRO A 1098 8.36 -16.56 8.81
C PRO A 1098 9.21 -16.87 10.05
N ALA A 1099 8.58 -16.99 11.23
CA ALA A 1099 9.28 -17.27 12.48
C ALA A 1099 9.51 -18.77 12.69
N LEU A 1100 8.48 -19.59 12.45
CA LEU A 1100 8.47 -21.00 12.83
C LEU A 1100 8.87 -21.97 11.71
N GLY A 1101 9.02 -21.51 10.47
CA GLY A 1101 9.51 -22.33 9.36
C GLY A 1101 8.79 -23.68 9.22
N THR A 1102 9.49 -24.78 9.47
CA THR A 1102 8.98 -26.17 9.45
C THR A 1102 8.01 -26.49 10.58
N ALA A 1103 8.17 -25.87 11.76
CA ALA A 1103 7.28 -26.03 12.93
C ALA A 1103 5.92 -25.32 12.78
N ASN A 1104 5.72 -24.56 11.69
CA ASN A 1104 4.48 -23.83 11.43
C ASN A 1104 3.23 -24.73 11.38
N ARG A 1105 3.36 -26.01 10.98
CA ARG A 1105 2.20 -26.92 10.95
C ARG A 1105 1.73 -27.26 12.36
N ASP A 1106 2.66 -27.56 13.25
CA ASP A 1106 2.37 -27.95 14.63
C ASP A 1106 1.82 -26.75 15.42
N ALA A 1107 2.36 -25.55 15.17
CA ALA A 1107 1.81 -24.31 15.71
C ALA A 1107 0.38 -24.03 15.25
N LEU A 1108 0.06 -24.23 13.95
CA LEU A 1108 -1.31 -24.07 13.45
C LEU A 1108 -2.26 -25.12 14.05
N GLN A 1109 -1.81 -26.36 14.22
CA GLN A 1109 -2.61 -27.40 14.86
C GLN A 1109 -2.87 -27.08 16.33
N THR A 1110 -1.85 -26.62 17.05
CA THR A 1110 -1.95 -26.22 18.46
C THR A 1110 -2.89 -25.03 18.61
N PHE A 1111 -2.76 -24.01 17.75
CA PHE A 1111 -3.67 -22.87 17.68
C PHE A 1111 -5.12 -23.30 17.55
N GLU A 1112 -5.43 -24.23 16.63
CA GLU A 1112 -6.80 -24.73 16.43
C GLU A 1112 -7.34 -25.47 17.65
N LEU A 1113 -6.50 -26.22 18.38
CA LEU A 1113 -6.90 -26.88 19.63
C LEU A 1113 -7.17 -25.86 20.74
N THR A 1114 -6.27 -24.89 20.92
CA THR A 1114 -6.43 -23.81 21.91
C THR A 1114 -7.64 -22.95 21.59
N TRP A 1115 -7.85 -22.60 20.32
CA TRP A 1115 -9.01 -21.84 19.85
C TRP A 1115 -10.31 -22.53 20.26
N ARG A 1116 -10.45 -23.82 19.92
CA ARG A 1116 -11.64 -24.62 20.28
C ARG A 1116 -11.83 -24.74 21.79
N PHE A 1117 -10.73 -24.90 22.54
CA PHE A 1117 -10.79 -24.99 24.00
C PHE A 1117 -11.30 -23.68 24.61
N VAL A 1118 -10.76 -22.53 24.20
CA VAL A 1118 -11.20 -21.21 24.67
C VAL A 1118 -12.63 -20.91 24.21
N GLU A 1119 -12.96 -21.23 22.95
CA GLU A 1119 -14.32 -21.11 22.39
C GLU A 1119 -15.35 -21.88 23.21
N SER A 1120 -15.01 -23.08 23.72
CA SER A 1120 -15.91 -23.88 24.56
C SER A 1120 -16.19 -23.25 25.93
N ARG A 1121 -15.34 -22.32 26.40
CA ARG A 1121 -15.44 -21.66 27.71
C ARG A 1121 -16.04 -20.26 27.62
N VAL A 1122 -15.66 -19.50 26.58
CA VAL A 1122 -16.00 -18.07 26.42
C VAL A 1122 -17.15 -17.86 25.41
N GLY A 1123 -17.38 -18.84 24.53
CA GLY A 1123 -18.38 -18.82 23.46
C GLY A 1123 -17.83 -18.28 22.13
N ALA A 1124 -18.28 -18.86 21.02
CA ALA A 1124 -17.78 -18.59 19.67
C ALA A 1124 -17.80 -17.11 19.25
N ARG A 1125 -18.87 -16.37 19.62
CA ARG A 1125 -19.03 -14.94 19.27
C ARG A 1125 -18.13 -14.00 20.07
N ASN A 1126 -17.44 -14.52 21.08
CA ASN A 1126 -16.62 -13.75 22.01
C ASN A 1126 -15.11 -14.01 21.85
N CYS A 1127 -14.72 -14.87 20.89
CA CYS A 1127 -13.34 -15.12 20.51
C CYS A 1127 -12.97 -14.31 19.27
N TYR A 1128 -11.84 -13.60 19.33
CA TYR A 1128 -11.35 -12.76 18.23
C TYR A 1128 -9.92 -13.13 17.87
N ASN A 1129 -9.56 -12.98 16.59
CA ASN A 1129 -8.19 -13.14 16.11
C ASN A 1129 -7.79 -12.01 15.15
N THR A 1130 -6.69 -11.34 15.46
CA THR A 1130 -6.10 -10.28 14.64
C THR A 1130 -5.79 -10.62 13.16
N ASP A 1131 -5.56 -11.89 12.75
CA ASP A 1131 -5.37 -12.22 11.32
C ASP A 1131 -6.69 -12.27 10.52
N GLN A 1132 -7.80 -12.65 11.17
CA GLN A 1132 -9.11 -12.73 10.52
C GLN A 1132 -9.91 -11.44 10.72
N ASP A 1133 -9.97 -10.96 11.97
CA ASP A 1133 -10.75 -9.79 12.39
C ASP A 1133 -10.01 -8.47 12.18
N SER A 1134 -8.73 -8.53 11.78
CA SER A 1134 -7.87 -7.36 11.63
C SER A 1134 -7.66 -6.66 12.99
N ALA A 1135 -7.31 -5.37 13.03
CA ALA A 1135 -7.15 -4.65 14.30
C ALA A 1135 -8.44 -4.66 15.13
N LEU A 1136 -8.31 -4.75 16.45
CA LEU A 1136 -9.44 -4.72 17.39
C LEU A 1136 -9.41 -3.41 18.18
N PHE A 1137 -10.57 -2.78 18.34
CA PHE A 1137 -10.73 -1.53 19.09
C PHE A 1137 -11.62 -1.77 20.30
N ILE A 1138 -11.10 -1.49 21.48
CA ILE A 1138 -11.81 -1.56 22.74
C ILE A 1138 -11.98 -0.16 23.27
N HIS A 1139 -13.21 0.26 23.52
CA HIS A 1139 -13.52 1.55 24.13
C HIS A 1139 -14.25 1.32 25.44
N SER A 1140 -13.80 1.98 26.51
CA SER A 1140 -14.47 1.91 27.81
C SER A 1140 -14.64 3.30 28.40
N ASP A 1141 -15.84 3.58 28.89
CA ASP A 1141 -16.13 4.76 29.71
C ASP A 1141 -15.86 4.51 31.21
N GLY A 1142 -15.43 3.30 31.57
CA GLY A 1142 -15.13 2.84 32.92
C GLY A 1142 -16.33 2.33 33.71
N GLN A 1143 -17.52 2.21 33.11
CA GLN A 1143 -18.63 1.39 33.62
C GLN A 1143 -18.93 0.21 32.69
N GLY A 1144 -18.82 0.43 31.39
CA GLY A 1144 -18.93 -0.61 30.38
C GLY A 1144 -17.80 -0.54 29.36
N TYR A 1145 -17.83 -1.45 28.39
CA TYR A 1145 -16.92 -1.43 27.26
C TYR A 1145 -17.59 -1.93 25.98
N THR A 1146 -17.08 -1.47 24.85
CA THR A 1146 -17.41 -2.00 23.52
C THR A 1146 -16.14 -2.52 22.87
N LEU A 1147 -16.27 -3.60 22.08
CA LEU A 1147 -15.19 -4.13 21.26
C LEU A 1147 -15.71 -4.24 19.82
N SER A 1148 -15.01 -3.60 18.90
CA SER A 1148 -15.30 -3.63 17.46
C SER A 1148 -14.07 -4.06 16.66
N THR A 1149 -14.29 -4.69 15.52
CA THR A 1149 -13.21 -5.14 14.63
C THR A 1149 -12.98 -4.16 13.47
N GLN A 1150 -11.75 -4.08 12.97
CA GLN A 1150 -11.46 -3.34 11.75
C GLN A 1150 -12.18 -3.95 10.55
N ALA A 1151 -12.45 -5.26 10.57
CA ALA A 1151 -13.29 -5.91 9.57
C ALA A 1151 -14.73 -5.37 9.56
N GLU A 1152 -15.36 -5.18 10.73
CA GLU A 1152 -16.68 -4.54 10.87
C GLU A 1152 -16.66 -3.09 10.36
N ALA A 1153 -15.67 -2.31 10.78
CA ALA A 1153 -15.51 -0.93 10.31
C ALA A 1153 -15.35 -0.85 8.78
N ASN A 1154 -14.58 -1.78 8.20
CA ASN A 1154 -14.40 -1.86 6.75
C ASN A 1154 -15.70 -2.26 6.01
N ARG A 1155 -16.58 -3.07 6.61
CA ARG A 1155 -17.89 -3.41 6.04
C ARG A 1155 -18.82 -2.20 6.06
N ALA A 1156 -18.82 -1.44 7.15
CA ALA A 1156 -19.61 -0.22 7.28
C ALA A 1156 -19.16 0.91 6.34
N GLU A 1157 -17.84 1.14 6.19
CA GLU A 1157 -17.29 2.13 5.23
C GLU A 1157 -17.40 1.66 3.76
N GLY A 1158 -17.55 0.35 3.54
CA GLY A 1158 -17.82 -0.27 2.24
C GLY A 1158 -19.27 -0.10 1.74
N GLY A 1159 -20.07 0.73 2.43
CA GLY A 1159 -21.47 1.05 2.13
C GLY A 1159 -21.70 1.41 0.67
N GLY A 1160 -22.03 0.37 -0.09
CA GLY A 1160 -22.07 0.33 -1.54
C GLY A 1160 -22.03 -1.09 -2.08
N GLU A 1161 -21.88 -2.14 -1.25
CA GLU A 1161 -22.52 -3.45 -1.40
C GLU A 1161 -22.17 -4.34 -0.19
N GLU A 1162 -23.19 -5.04 0.33
CA GLU A 1162 -23.14 -6.14 1.32
C GLU A 1162 -22.72 -5.79 2.76
N SER A 1163 -23.63 -5.17 3.52
CA SER A 1163 -23.80 -5.46 4.94
C SER A 1163 -25.12 -6.23 5.15
N VAL A 1164 -25.00 -7.50 5.47
CA VAL A 1164 -25.97 -8.14 6.37
C VAL A 1164 -25.57 -7.69 7.78
N ASP A 1165 -26.56 -7.19 8.50
CA ASP A 1165 -26.60 -6.78 9.90
C ASP A 1165 -26.23 -5.32 10.28
N GLU A 1166 -27.30 -4.69 10.80
CA GLU A 1166 -27.40 -3.55 11.71
C GLU A 1166 -27.33 -2.12 11.16
N ILE A 1167 -28.53 -1.62 10.87
CA ILE A 1167 -28.95 -0.22 10.80
C ILE A 1167 -29.13 0.29 12.23
N ASP A 1168 -28.57 1.45 12.56
CA ASP A 1168 -29.28 2.38 13.44
C ASP A 1168 -29.10 3.84 13.02
N MET A 1169 -30.22 4.52 12.92
CA MET A 1169 -30.40 5.89 12.43
C MET A 1169 -30.20 6.92 13.54
N ALA A 1170 -29.52 8.05 13.24
CA ALA A 1170 -30.04 9.40 13.44
C ALA A 1170 -29.01 10.49 13.08
N PHE A 1171 -29.32 11.25 12.02
CA PHE A 1171 -28.85 12.61 11.66
C PHE A 1171 -27.38 12.88 11.32
#